data_AF-A0A7X7QRG6-F1
#
_entry.id   AF-A0A7X7QRG6-F1
#
_cell.length_a   1.000
_cell.length_b   1.000
_cell.length_c   1.000
_cell.angle_alpha   90.00
_cell.angle_beta   90.00
_cell.angle_gamma   90.00
#
_symmetry.space_group_name_H-M   'P 1'
#
loop_
_entity.id
_entity.type
_entity.pdbx_description
1 polymer ?
#
loop_
_entity_poly.entity_id
_entity_poly.type
_entity_poly.pdbx_seq_one_letter_code
_entity_poly.pdbx_strand_id
1 'polypeptide(L)'
;MEHRPRIGTILALLAGLGAAGHGAAMSLDFDEHGTAVLENRLIQLRVSNRPESTQGVTGWHFKPTGFEMIDVLYYHLEAGHLAGLRWDGAALGAVQAGTPATGDLFVPRVAARTDDGRALVLRQSTEDAYRLTRTMILRRDHAAVEIHLALENLGAPPRGFSLRLHNVLSPGARGQYQSRHDRILLATADGPLTWDHTLSRDAFEARYGSTTLLMTGFEREEGSMWLGRGRAAKTTLAAPFAVQLNPENGDGMLLLGDERLLGFYTSPGQTLEPAFRPVSLAPGERWETTFVFASFGSTDAEAIHAATPLYLATAPVQHADGRLQTTLHPLFTGTLRVLGADGKVAAESPAAPDTAVRIDAAVGTSWQLVALDSEGAEIGRIASADGGVARLFQPTVDDRPPVKPAIDPATEVYRDPAQAEAIRALVAGRDFVVQCDTTAPPAVRELAARTARHLGVGLAETPRYRGRMIAFGSVADSVPVRNAGLLKSSLDAAWPGAGRGAILYYETYEGSGAALLVVGGSDADGALRAARAFHEYVAGEPAAAGFDLWVKPLAAKGMVWDRPRAEAREAPIVLSSARHEYECAQVMLTAYERLTDIIVELAPLVHEESGESLVVPRSTAARRSHGPLAVRWAQPFPLQSEAGWPGVPDGLLFRPPPAIPAGESRVLWLTTRVEHNARPGRYRGALKVSAGGMARTLPIELTVHDFALPDNGMGAEAYMTPGLAAPVGASPNAARAHFQRLVQRLADHRFNMIFLDGFDGLLRYHFSPSGAFKGIDEPGVLANSDGTILLDTSRLDELVALADQAAKPVELTFNIRYGDIVGGRAALLRALPDRYAAQPTAEGPVKADPAARELCVLFRDYLERRGLLPRVIVKVADEPPGFDYWWDQLAADAVAARLPVSTAFNSIDWRQAERSLGTVMASFKPLYMRFDPDFAARAQAAGHKVGWYNCGPPPAHNTGASPAELRSYYWQA
;
A
#
# COMPACT_ATOMS: atom_id res chain seq x y z
N MET A 1 15.62 -64.94 4.16
CA MET A 1 16.54 -63.88 3.74
C MET A 1 15.85 -62.55 4.01
N GLU A 2 15.95 -61.95 5.22
CA GLU A 2 17.15 -61.50 5.97
C GLU A 2 17.72 -60.19 5.39
N HIS A 3 18.17 -59.18 6.16
CA HIS A 3 18.10 -58.96 7.63
C HIS A 3 18.16 -57.43 7.92
N ARG A 4 17.62 -56.96 9.07
CA ARG A 4 17.79 -55.55 9.54
C ARG A 4 19.20 -55.30 10.11
N PRO A 5 19.78 -54.10 9.96
CA PRO A 5 19.92 -53.14 11.09
C PRO A 5 19.71 -51.65 10.67
N ARG A 6 18.94 -50.83 11.42
CA ARG A 6 19.28 -49.96 12.59
C ARG A 6 20.19 -48.72 12.33
N ILE A 7 19.56 -47.54 12.44
CA ILE A 7 19.95 -46.32 13.21
C ILE A 7 21.42 -45.82 13.11
N GLY A 8 21.62 -44.59 12.62
CA GLY A 8 22.88 -43.85 12.83
C GLY A 8 23.11 -42.58 11.99
N THR A 9 22.60 -41.43 12.46
CA THR A 9 23.09 -40.06 12.22
C THR A 9 23.75 -39.67 10.88
N ILE A 10 22.99 -38.95 10.04
CA ILE A 10 23.50 -37.71 9.39
C ILE A 10 22.46 -36.61 9.62
N LEU A 11 22.86 -35.55 10.33
CA LEU A 11 22.18 -34.24 10.30
C LEU A 11 22.83 -33.37 9.20
N ALA A 12 22.12 -32.31 8.82
CA ALA A 12 22.48 -31.31 7.80
C ALA A 12 22.43 -31.80 6.35
N LEU A 13 22.36 -30.83 5.42
CA LEU A 13 22.26 -30.99 3.96
C LEU A 13 20.97 -31.64 3.44
N LEU A 14 19.82 -30.99 3.72
CA LEU A 14 18.83 -30.65 2.67
C LEU A 14 17.77 -29.60 3.09
N ALA A 15 17.78 -29.12 4.33
CA ALA A 15 17.11 -27.86 4.69
C ALA A 15 17.90 -26.68 4.11
N GLY A 16 17.51 -26.18 2.93
CA GLY A 16 18.30 -25.15 2.23
C GLY A 16 17.82 -24.74 0.85
N LEU A 17 16.51 -24.52 0.65
CA LEU A 17 15.96 -23.88 -0.57
C LEU A 17 14.62 -23.15 -0.30
N GLY A 18 14.51 -22.48 0.85
CA GLY A 18 13.35 -21.63 1.17
C GLY A 18 13.35 -20.35 0.32
N ALA A 19 12.34 -20.17 -0.53
CA ALA A 19 12.26 -19.03 -1.43
C ALA A 19 11.80 -17.75 -0.70
N ALA A 20 12.53 -16.65 -0.87
CA ALA A 20 12.17 -15.35 -0.29
C ALA A 20 11.16 -14.60 -1.19
N GLY A 21 10.09 -14.04 -0.60
CA GLY A 21 9.12 -13.26 -1.38
C GLY A 21 8.01 -12.53 -0.57
N HIS A 22 8.19 -11.22 -0.38
CA HIS A 22 7.13 -10.20 -0.31
C HIS A 22 6.00 -10.30 0.75
N GLY A 23 6.33 -9.91 1.99
CA GLY A 23 5.75 -8.70 2.62
C GLY A 23 4.23 -8.56 2.81
N ALA A 24 3.71 -9.13 3.89
CA ALA A 24 2.56 -8.63 4.66
C ALA A 24 3.02 -8.31 6.11
N ALA A 25 2.35 -7.56 6.99
CA ALA A 25 1.03 -6.92 7.05
C ALA A 25 -0.09 -7.63 7.83
N MET A 26 -0.08 -8.96 7.90
CA MET A 26 -0.49 -9.79 9.05
C MET A 26 -0.09 -11.24 8.68
N SER A 27 0.45 -12.06 9.59
CA SER A 27 0.91 -13.43 9.26
C SER A 27 0.86 -14.35 10.47
N LEU A 28 0.13 -15.49 10.41
CA LEU A 28 -0.18 -16.42 11.52
C LEU A 28 0.20 -17.88 11.15
N ASP A 29 1.43 -18.30 11.42
CA ASP A 29 2.01 -19.48 10.75
C ASP A 29 1.97 -20.79 11.56
N PHE A 30 0.96 -21.67 11.36
CA PHE A 30 0.85 -22.97 12.06
C PHE A 30 1.89 -24.01 11.56
N ASP A 31 2.76 -24.53 12.45
CA ASP A 31 3.82 -25.51 12.13
C ASP A 31 3.36 -26.96 11.81
N GLU A 32 4.29 -27.90 11.61
CA GLU A 32 3.99 -29.29 11.16
C GLU A 32 3.28 -30.17 12.20
N HIS A 33 3.13 -29.70 13.44
CA HIS A 33 2.25 -30.28 14.47
C HIS A 33 1.14 -29.27 14.86
N GLY A 34 0.96 -28.24 14.02
CA GLY A 34 -0.11 -27.26 14.04
C GLY A 34 0.08 -26.10 15.02
N THR A 35 1.21 -25.38 15.09
CA THR A 35 1.46 -24.30 16.11
C THR A 35 1.74 -22.90 15.52
N ALA A 36 0.94 -21.84 15.79
CA ALA A 36 1.03 -20.54 15.09
C ALA A 36 1.54 -19.28 15.84
N VAL A 37 1.94 -18.30 15.01
CA VAL A 37 2.77 -17.12 15.33
C VAL A 37 2.31 -15.88 14.52
N LEU A 38 1.79 -14.81 15.17
CA LEU A 38 1.14 -13.62 14.53
C LEU A 38 2.00 -12.33 14.45
N GLU A 39 2.21 -11.74 13.26
CA GLU A 39 2.62 -10.31 13.06
C GLU A 39 1.42 -9.47 12.55
N ASN A 40 1.45 -8.11 12.54
CA ASN A 40 0.25 -7.24 12.45
C ASN A 40 0.46 -5.81 11.88
N ARG A 41 -0.12 -5.47 10.70
CA ARG A 41 -0.05 -4.11 10.08
C ARG A 41 -1.25 -3.57 9.25
N LEU A 42 -2.16 -4.35 8.62
CA LEU A 42 -3.32 -3.80 7.82
C LEU A 42 -4.56 -4.74 7.66
N ILE A 43 -5.38 -4.68 6.57
CA ILE A 43 -6.51 -5.60 6.27
C ILE A 43 -6.42 -6.32 4.91
N GLN A 44 -6.58 -7.65 4.94
CA GLN A 44 -7.02 -8.61 3.93
C GLN A 44 -7.69 -9.79 4.68
N LEU A 45 -8.33 -10.79 4.04
CA LEU A 45 -9.15 -11.77 4.78
C LEU A 45 -9.41 -13.09 4.04
N ARG A 46 -8.99 -14.25 4.60
CA ARG A 46 -9.12 -15.59 3.99
C ARG A 46 -8.81 -16.75 5.06
N VAL A 47 -9.05 -18.09 4.89
CA VAL A 47 -8.81 -19.31 5.81
C VAL A 47 -8.78 -20.72 5.08
N SER A 48 -7.94 -21.75 5.44
CA SER A 48 -7.86 -23.11 4.78
C SER A 48 -7.13 -24.20 5.61
N ASN A 49 -7.13 -25.46 5.14
CA ASN A 49 -6.46 -26.64 5.73
C ASN A 49 -5.60 -27.52 4.75
N ARG A 50 -5.41 -27.15 3.47
CA ARG A 50 -4.58 -27.92 2.51
C ARG A 50 -3.10 -27.45 2.49
N PRO A 51 -2.08 -28.34 2.52
CA PRO A 51 -0.66 -27.92 2.49
C PRO A 51 -0.15 -27.36 1.16
N GLU A 52 -0.72 -27.75 0.01
CA GLU A 52 -0.10 -27.51 -1.33
C GLU A 52 -0.97 -26.74 -2.34
N SER A 53 -2.17 -26.28 -1.98
CA SER A 53 -3.05 -25.54 -2.91
C SER A 53 -3.48 -24.17 -2.40
N THR A 54 -3.31 -23.14 -3.23
CA THR A 54 -3.77 -21.75 -2.99
C THR A 54 -5.29 -21.55 -3.11
N GLN A 55 -6.01 -22.67 -3.23
CA GLN A 55 -7.47 -22.81 -3.27
C GLN A 55 -7.92 -23.55 -2.02
N GLY A 56 -9.11 -23.21 -1.54
CA GLY A 56 -9.19 -22.81 -0.14
C GLY A 56 -8.49 -21.47 0.07
N VAL A 57 -8.64 -20.96 1.28
CA VAL A 57 -8.67 -19.54 1.59
C VAL A 57 -7.49 -19.27 2.62
N THR A 58 -6.94 -18.07 2.83
CA THR A 58 -5.65 -17.83 3.59
C THR A 58 -5.49 -16.52 4.44
N GLY A 59 -5.67 -16.59 5.78
CA GLY A 59 -5.43 -15.52 6.79
C GLY A 59 -6.46 -14.36 6.96
N TRP A 60 -7.13 -14.21 8.12
CA TRP A 60 -7.87 -12.98 8.52
C TRP A 60 -6.90 -11.84 8.89
N HIS A 61 -7.30 -10.58 8.70
CA HIS A 61 -6.58 -9.40 9.20
C HIS A 61 -7.55 -8.35 9.82
N PHE A 62 -7.00 -7.34 10.51
CA PHE A 62 -7.75 -6.29 11.19
C PHE A 62 -6.96 -4.96 11.26
N LYS A 63 -7.62 -3.82 11.01
CA LYS A 63 -7.04 -2.47 11.09
C LYS A 63 -7.85 -1.61 12.07
N PRO A 64 -7.39 -1.43 13.32
CA PRO A 64 -8.05 -0.58 14.30
C PRO A 64 -7.83 0.91 14.01
N THR A 65 -8.33 1.44 12.88
CA THR A 65 -8.30 2.88 12.58
C THR A 65 -9.55 3.35 11.82
N GLY A 66 -10.38 4.15 12.48
CA GLY A 66 -11.28 5.14 11.85
C GLY A 66 -12.56 4.65 11.18
N PHE A 67 -12.56 3.49 10.51
CA PHE A 67 -13.71 3.03 9.71
C PHE A 67 -13.93 1.52 9.81
N GLU A 68 -14.99 1.16 10.53
CA GLU A 68 -15.97 0.09 10.28
C GLU A 68 -15.52 -1.36 9.97
N MET A 69 -16.05 -2.28 10.78
CA MET A 69 -16.48 -3.62 10.36
C MET A 69 -17.57 -4.15 11.31
N ILE A 70 -17.45 -3.83 12.60
CA ILE A 70 -18.49 -4.04 13.61
C ILE A 70 -18.70 -2.73 14.38
N ASP A 71 -19.65 -1.94 13.88
CA ASP A 71 -20.08 -0.69 14.52
C ASP A 71 -21.33 -0.97 15.35
N VAL A 72 -21.13 -1.10 16.65
CA VAL A 72 -22.22 -1.06 17.63
C VAL A 72 -22.57 0.42 17.88
N LEU A 73 -23.86 0.74 18.04
CA LEU A 73 -24.37 1.99 18.64
C LEU A 73 -24.44 3.23 17.71
N TYR A 74 -25.42 3.27 16.80
CA TYR A 74 -25.96 4.53 16.26
C TYR A 74 -27.18 5.03 17.06
N TYR A 75 -27.32 6.36 17.19
CA TYR A 75 -28.46 7.01 17.86
C TYR A 75 -29.07 8.13 16.99
N HIS A 76 -30.41 8.13 16.84
CA HIS A 76 -31.13 9.11 16.03
C HIS A 76 -31.87 10.16 16.89
N LEU A 77 -31.20 11.30 17.13
CA LEU A 77 -31.82 12.63 17.31
C LEU A 77 -30.83 13.70 16.84
N GLU A 78 -30.83 14.00 15.53
CA GLU A 78 -30.16 15.12 14.81
C GLU A 78 -28.66 15.43 15.04
N ALA A 79 -27.99 14.80 16.00
CA ALA A 79 -26.56 14.90 16.30
C ALA A 79 -26.05 13.54 16.86
N GLY A 80 -26.01 12.53 15.98
CA GLY A 80 -25.93 11.12 16.38
C GLY A 80 -24.53 10.55 16.66
N HIS A 81 -24.06 10.65 17.90
CA HIS A 81 -23.08 9.72 18.49
C HIS A 81 -23.42 9.47 19.98
N LEU A 82 -22.97 8.36 20.56
CA LEU A 82 -23.10 8.15 22.01
C LEU A 82 -22.11 9.02 22.80
N ALA A 83 -22.58 9.44 23.99
CA ALA A 83 -21.87 10.07 25.10
C ALA A 83 -20.40 10.50 24.86
N GLY A 84 -20.19 11.81 24.71
CA GLY A 84 -18.87 12.45 24.87
C GLY A 84 -17.87 12.25 23.71
N LEU A 85 -17.94 11.13 22.99
CA LEU A 85 -17.10 10.85 21.82
C LEU A 85 -17.53 11.71 20.63
N ARG A 86 -16.94 12.91 20.53
CA ARG A 86 -16.87 13.65 19.26
C ARG A 86 -15.93 12.90 18.31
N TRP A 87 -16.46 12.52 17.16
CA TRP A 87 -15.68 12.00 16.06
C TRP A 87 -15.22 13.20 15.23
N ASP A 88 -14.08 13.77 15.60
CA ASP A 88 -13.52 14.92 14.90
C ASP A 88 -13.16 14.53 13.45
N GLY A 89 -13.75 15.23 12.48
CA GLY A 89 -13.33 15.15 11.08
C GLY A 89 -11.85 15.53 10.98
N ALA A 90 -11.05 14.67 10.35
CA ALA A 90 -9.59 14.66 10.49
C ALA A 90 -8.88 15.88 9.86
N ALA A 91 -8.89 17.00 10.57
CA ALA A 91 -8.04 18.17 10.33
C ALA A 91 -6.67 17.98 11.02
N LEU A 92 -5.58 18.23 10.29
CA LEU A 92 -4.22 18.11 10.82
C LEU A 92 -3.84 19.32 11.69
N GLY A 93 -4.12 19.29 12.99
CA GLY A 93 -3.58 20.28 13.92
C GLY A 93 -4.05 20.22 15.38
N ALA A 94 -3.11 20.43 16.30
CA ALA A 94 -3.28 20.78 17.73
C ALA A 94 -4.21 19.92 18.62
N VAL A 95 -3.60 19.14 19.53
CA VAL A 95 -4.31 18.43 20.60
C VAL A 95 -4.73 19.40 21.72
N GLN A 96 -6.01 19.41 22.11
CA GLN A 96 -6.49 20.05 23.34
C GLN A 96 -6.59 19.05 24.51
N ALA A 97 -6.55 19.55 25.74
CA ALA A 97 -6.66 18.74 26.96
C ALA A 97 -8.10 18.23 27.15
N GLY A 98 -8.22 16.97 27.62
CA GLY A 98 -9.52 16.30 27.85
C GLY A 98 -9.77 15.05 26.99
N THR A 99 -8.87 14.71 26.07
CA THR A 99 -8.99 13.49 25.25
C THR A 99 -8.95 12.20 26.09
N PRO A 100 -9.84 11.22 25.85
CA PRO A 100 -9.72 9.87 26.42
C PRO A 100 -8.39 9.19 26.10
N ALA A 101 -8.03 8.16 26.89
CA ALA A 101 -6.80 7.41 26.72
C ALA A 101 -6.84 6.48 25.50
N THR A 102 -6.54 7.01 24.31
CA THR A 102 -6.45 6.27 23.02
C THR A 102 -5.33 5.22 22.95
N GLY A 103 -4.77 4.78 24.09
CA GLY A 103 -3.78 3.70 24.18
C GLY A 103 -4.43 2.32 24.23
N ASP A 104 -5.46 2.14 25.05
CA ASP A 104 -6.10 0.83 25.27
C ASP A 104 -7.03 0.40 24.13
N LEU A 105 -7.51 1.36 23.32
CA LEU A 105 -8.53 1.13 22.29
C LEU A 105 -8.14 0.08 21.23
N PHE A 106 -6.84 -0.16 21.01
CA PHE A 106 -6.33 -0.75 19.76
C PHE A 106 -5.36 -1.94 19.92
N VAL A 107 -5.20 -2.49 21.13
CA VAL A 107 -4.28 -3.62 21.40
C VAL A 107 -5.05 -4.83 21.94
N PRO A 108 -5.27 -5.89 21.13
CA PRO A 108 -5.79 -7.15 21.68
C PRO A 108 -4.73 -7.78 22.57
N ARG A 109 -5.10 -8.18 23.79
CA ARG A 109 -4.23 -8.94 24.68
C ARG A 109 -4.44 -10.43 24.42
N VAL A 110 -3.37 -11.22 24.46
CA VAL A 110 -3.48 -12.68 24.64
C VAL A 110 -4.07 -12.90 26.03
N ALA A 111 -5.33 -13.34 26.10
CA ALA A 111 -6.03 -13.58 27.34
C ALA A 111 -5.82 -15.03 27.83
N ALA A 112 -5.75 -15.99 26.90
CA ALA A 112 -5.45 -17.37 27.24
C ALA A 112 -4.80 -18.13 26.07
N ARG A 113 -4.13 -19.22 26.44
CA ARG A 113 -4.01 -20.44 25.63
C ARG A 113 -4.82 -21.51 26.35
N THR A 114 -5.42 -22.45 25.62
CA THR A 114 -6.05 -23.62 26.24
C THR A 114 -5.04 -24.50 26.98
N ASP A 115 -5.52 -25.34 27.89
CA ASP A 115 -4.69 -26.24 28.72
C ASP A 115 -3.90 -27.28 27.87
N ASP A 116 -4.35 -27.54 26.64
CA ASP A 116 -3.70 -28.37 25.61
C ASP A 116 -2.92 -27.53 24.56
N GLY A 117 -2.95 -26.21 24.65
CA GLY A 117 -2.36 -25.28 23.68
C GLY A 117 -3.05 -25.22 22.31
N ARG A 118 -4.18 -25.92 22.10
CA ARG A 118 -4.85 -26.05 20.80
C ARG A 118 -5.61 -24.82 20.31
N ALA A 119 -5.94 -23.86 21.18
CA ALA A 119 -6.54 -22.59 20.78
C ALA A 119 -5.85 -21.37 21.42
N LEU A 120 -5.85 -20.26 20.68
CA LEU A 120 -5.41 -18.94 21.10
C LEU A 120 -6.64 -18.06 21.34
N VAL A 121 -6.73 -17.45 22.52
CA VAL A 121 -7.81 -16.52 22.88
C VAL A 121 -7.27 -15.10 22.94
N LEU A 122 -7.73 -14.26 22.01
CA LEU A 122 -7.42 -12.83 21.95
C LEU A 122 -8.60 -12.01 22.50
N ARG A 123 -8.33 -11.04 23.37
CA ARG A 123 -9.40 -10.21 23.96
C ARG A 123 -9.09 -8.72 23.86
N GLN A 124 -10.13 -7.96 23.53
CA GLN A 124 -10.15 -6.50 23.50
C GLN A 124 -11.31 -6.04 24.40
N SER A 125 -11.10 -4.96 25.16
CA SER A 125 -12.17 -4.33 25.95
C SER A 125 -12.02 -2.81 25.91
N THR A 126 -13.14 -2.09 25.84
CA THR A 126 -13.20 -0.63 25.91
C THR A 126 -14.28 -0.23 26.90
N GLU A 127 -13.97 0.67 27.83
CA GLU A 127 -14.80 0.98 29.00
C GLU A 127 -14.95 2.50 29.21
N ASP A 128 -16.20 2.93 29.37
CA ASP A 128 -16.65 4.24 29.84
C ASP A 128 -18.04 4.01 30.49
N ALA A 129 -19.07 4.83 30.22
CA ALA A 129 -20.45 4.56 30.66
C ALA A 129 -21.06 3.24 30.13
N TYR A 130 -20.42 2.60 29.15
CA TYR A 130 -20.65 1.22 28.69
C TYR A 130 -19.31 0.49 28.59
N ARG A 131 -19.30 -0.84 28.74
CA ARG A 131 -18.15 -1.72 28.48
C ARG A 131 -18.46 -2.61 27.26
N LEU A 132 -17.66 -2.48 26.21
CA LEU A 132 -17.70 -3.39 25.05
C LEU A 132 -16.50 -4.34 25.13
N THR A 133 -16.77 -5.62 25.34
CA THR A 133 -15.79 -6.71 25.30
C THR A 133 -15.90 -7.45 23.97
N ARG A 134 -14.75 -7.80 23.38
CA ARG A 134 -14.63 -8.62 22.18
C ARG A 134 -13.64 -9.75 22.48
N THR A 135 -14.05 -10.99 22.29
CA THR A 135 -13.22 -12.18 22.47
C THR A 135 -13.17 -12.94 21.15
N MET A 136 -11.97 -13.25 20.66
CA MET A 136 -11.75 -14.00 19.41
C MET A 136 -11.03 -15.29 19.76
N ILE A 137 -11.55 -16.41 19.27
CA ILE A 137 -10.98 -17.75 19.48
C ILE A 137 -10.48 -18.25 18.13
N LEU A 138 -9.19 -18.60 18.09
CA LEU A 138 -8.51 -19.12 16.91
C LEU A 138 -7.98 -20.52 17.24
N ARG A 139 -8.40 -21.53 16.48
CA ARG A 139 -8.09 -22.93 16.75
C ARG A 139 -7.25 -23.55 15.63
N ARG A 140 -6.46 -24.59 15.95
CA ARG A 140 -5.57 -25.31 15.02
C ARG A 140 -6.30 -26.24 14.05
N ASP A 141 -7.32 -26.89 14.59
CA ASP A 141 -8.12 -27.96 14.02
C ASP A 141 -9.25 -27.46 13.12
N HIS A 142 -9.61 -26.18 13.25
CA HIS A 142 -10.89 -25.65 12.81
C HIS A 142 -10.72 -24.58 11.72
N ALA A 143 -11.37 -24.77 10.56
CA ALA A 143 -11.39 -23.81 9.47
C ALA A 143 -12.43 -22.70 9.70
N ALA A 144 -12.45 -22.15 10.92
CA ALA A 144 -13.28 -21.01 11.29
C ALA A 144 -12.67 -20.18 12.43
N VAL A 145 -13.14 -18.94 12.57
CA VAL A 145 -12.86 -18.04 13.70
C VAL A 145 -14.16 -17.74 14.44
N GLU A 146 -14.18 -17.96 15.75
CA GLU A 146 -15.30 -17.61 16.64
C GLU A 146 -15.06 -16.19 17.21
N ILE A 147 -16.07 -15.33 17.15
CA ILE A 147 -16.02 -13.94 17.63
C ILE A 147 -17.21 -13.68 18.56
N HIS A 148 -16.92 -13.55 19.85
CA HIS A 148 -17.91 -13.31 20.90
C HIS A 148 -17.90 -11.81 21.24
N LEU A 149 -19.05 -11.16 21.16
CA LEU A 149 -19.25 -9.76 21.56
C LEU A 149 -20.10 -9.70 22.82
N ALA A 150 -19.71 -8.84 23.76
CA ALA A 150 -20.53 -8.51 24.93
C ALA A 150 -20.53 -7.00 25.16
N LEU A 151 -21.72 -6.39 25.24
CA LEU A 151 -21.91 -4.98 25.60
C LEU A 151 -22.65 -4.90 26.94
N GLU A 152 -22.07 -4.19 27.90
CA GLU A 152 -22.58 -4.03 29.26
C GLU A 152 -22.80 -2.53 29.54
N ASN A 153 -23.93 -2.17 30.14
CA ASN A 153 -24.21 -0.78 30.54
C ASN A 153 -23.75 -0.56 32.00
N LEU A 154 -22.74 0.29 32.22
CA LEU A 154 -22.15 0.50 33.54
C LEU A 154 -22.84 1.60 34.38
N GLY A 155 -23.82 2.31 33.82
CA GLY A 155 -24.51 3.40 34.53
C GLY A 155 -25.21 4.44 33.66
N ALA A 156 -25.19 4.30 32.33
CA ALA A 156 -25.88 5.20 31.42
C ALA A 156 -27.41 5.01 31.45
N PRO A 157 -28.21 6.06 31.22
CA PRO A 157 -29.65 5.90 30.97
C PRO A 157 -29.90 4.90 29.81
N PRO A 158 -30.99 4.09 29.86
CA PRO A 158 -31.28 3.11 28.82
C PRO A 158 -31.37 3.76 27.44
N ARG A 159 -30.66 3.20 26.46
CA ARG A 159 -30.65 3.67 25.07
C ARG A 159 -30.67 2.49 24.11
N GLY A 160 -31.54 2.58 23.10
CA GLY A 160 -31.57 1.63 21.99
C GLY A 160 -30.31 1.70 21.14
N PHE A 161 -29.76 0.54 20.78
CA PHE A 161 -28.64 0.37 19.87
C PHE A 161 -28.87 -0.79 18.91
N SER A 162 -28.19 -0.76 17.78
CA SER A 162 -28.05 -1.89 16.86
C SER A 162 -26.57 -2.22 16.66
N LEU A 163 -26.29 -3.45 16.30
CA LEU A 163 -25.02 -3.87 15.71
C LEU A 163 -25.09 -3.60 14.20
N ARG A 164 -23.97 -3.17 13.58
CA ARG A 164 -23.83 -3.08 12.13
C ARG A 164 -22.62 -3.88 11.68
N LEU A 165 -22.84 -4.87 10.82
CA LEU A 165 -21.78 -5.66 10.18
C LEU A 165 -21.54 -5.10 8.78
N HIS A 166 -20.41 -4.42 8.58
CA HIS A 166 -20.03 -3.84 7.30
C HIS A 166 -19.12 -4.83 6.58
N ASN A 167 -19.52 -5.29 5.39
CA ASN A 167 -18.81 -6.31 4.63
C ASN A 167 -18.68 -5.94 3.15
N VAL A 168 -17.64 -6.46 2.50
CA VAL A 168 -17.21 -6.21 1.11
C VAL A 168 -18.14 -6.90 0.09
N LEU A 169 -19.37 -7.24 0.47
CA LEU A 169 -20.33 -8.04 -0.32
C LEU A 169 -21.32 -7.16 -1.12
N SER A 170 -20.95 -5.91 -1.41
CA SER A 170 -21.75 -4.98 -2.19
C SER A 170 -21.42 -5.06 -3.70
N PRO A 171 -22.41 -5.11 -4.61
CA PRO A 171 -22.16 -5.03 -6.04
C PRO A 171 -21.46 -3.73 -6.41
N GLY A 172 -20.23 -3.85 -6.93
CA GLY A 172 -19.36 -2.73 -7.29
C GLY A 172 -18.25 -2.43 -6.28
N ALA A 173 -18.40 -2.81 -5.01
CA ALA A 173 -17.38 -2.63 -3.97
C ALA A 173 -16.37 -3.80 -3.95
N ARG A 174 -15.78 -4.13 -5.11
CA ARG A 174 -14.93 -5.31 -5.28
C ARG A 174 -13.63 -5.20 -4.48
N GLY A 175 -13.44 -6.11 -3.53
CA GLY A 175 -12.15 -6.39 -2.91
C GLY A 175 -11.21 -7.16 -3.85
N GLN A 176 -9.90 -7.06 -3.63
CA GLN A 176 -8.86 -7.58 -4.54
C GLN A 176 -8.78 -9.13 -4.67
N TYR A 177 -9.72 -9.86 -4.06
CA TYR A 177 -9.80 -11.33 -4.08
C TYR A 177 -11.18 -11.88 -4.49
N GLN A 178 -12.12 -11.02 -4.89
CA GLN A 178 -13.45 -11.44 -5.34
C GLN A 178 -13.44 -11.63 -6.86
N SER A 179 -13.92 -12.79 -7.35
CA SER A 179 -14.17 -12.92 -8.78
C SER A 179 -15.38 -12.05 -9.14
N ARG A 180 -15.39 -11.53 -10.37
CA ARG A 180 -16.61 -10.92 -10.92
C ARG A 180 -17.78 -11.92 -10.97
N HIS A 181 -17.47 -13.23 -11.00
CA HIS A 181 -18.41 -14.34 -11.14
C HIS A 181 -18.87 -14.95 -9.80
N ASP A 182 -18.40 -14.45 -8.66
CA ASP A 182 -18.81 -14.95 -7.34
C ASP A 182 -20.33 -14.84 -7.14
N ARG A 183 -20.91 -15.86 -6.51
CA ARG A 183 -22.36 -15.95 -6.20
C ARG A 183 -22.54 -15.93 -4.68
N ILE A 184 -23.50 -15.16 -4.17
CA ILE A 184 -23.92 -15.29 -2.77
C ILE A 184 -25.19 -16.13 -2.69
N LEU A 185 -25.19 -17.13 -1.80
CA LEU A 185 -26.35 -17.95 -1.43
C LEU A 185 -26.86 -17.58 -0.04
N LEU A 186 -28.18 -17.44 0.06
CA LEU A 186 -28.90 -17.05 1.28
C LEU A 186 -30.05 -18.04 1.54
N ALA A 187 -30.06 -18.71 2.69
CA ALA A 187 -31.06 -19.74 3.00
C ALA A 187 -32.40 -19.11 3.42
N THR A 188 -33.37 -19.05 2.51
CA THR A 188 -34.73 -18.54 2.75
C THR A 188 -35.73 -19.68 2.93
N ALA A 189 -36.96 -19.37 3.38
CA ALA A 189 -38.03 -20.36 3.51
C ALA A 189 -38.43 -21.02 2.17
N ASP A 190 -38.24 -20.32 1.06
CA ASP A 190 -38.59 -20.76 -0.30
C ASP A 190 -37.38 -21.39 -1.05
N GLY A 191 -36.23 -21.53 -0.38
CA GLY A 191 -34.99 -22.09 -0.93
C GLY A 191 -33.78 -21.13 -0.90
N PRO A 192 -32.65 -21.49 -1.54
CA PRO A 192 -31.45 -20.66 -1.59
C PRO A 192 -31.62 -19.49 -2.58
N LEU A 193 -31.80 -18.29 -2.05
CA LEU A 193 -31.77 -17.06 -2.86
C LEU A 193 -30.33 -16.83 -3.35
N THR A 194 -30.17 -16.73 -4.67
CA THR A 194 -28.87 -16.58 -5.34
C THR A 194 -28.67 -15.18 -5.91
N TRP A 195 -27.60 -14.51 -5.49
CA TRP A 195 -27.19 -13.18 -5.95
C TRP A 195 -25.98 -13.27 -6.88
N ASP A 196 -26.06 -12.59 -8.03
CA ASP A 196 -25.01 -12.47 -9.04
C ASP A 196 -24.35 -11.08 -8.98
N HIS A 197 -23.03 -11.05 -8.77
CA HIS A 197 -22.23 -9.82 -8.62
C HIS A 197 -21.58 -9.33 -9.94
N THR A 198 -21.87 -9.98 -11.07
CA THR A 198 -21.49 -9.49 -12.41
C THR A 198 -22.34 -8.29 -12.83
N LEU A 199 -23.58 -8.22 -12.35
CA LEU A 199 -24.63 -7.35 -12.87
C LEU A 199 -24.33 -5.87 -12.62
N SER A 200 -24.55 -5.03 -13.64
CA SER A 200 -24.68 -3.59 -13.43
C SER A 200 -25.90 -3.28 -12.56
N ARG A 201 -25.96 -2.10 -11.97
CA ARG A 201 -27.12 -1.64 -11.20
C ARG A 201 -28.43 -1.84 -11.99
N ASP A 202 -28.46 -1.37 -13.23
CA ASP A 202 -29.64 -1.44 -14.08
C ASP A 202 -30.01 -2.88 -14.45
N ALA A 203 -29.02 -3.77 -14.63
CA ALA A 203 -29.25 -5.19 -14.90
C ALA A 203 -29.71 -5.96 -13.65
N PHE A 204 -29.24 -5.55 -12.46
CA PHE A 204 -29.73 -6.06 -11.18
C PHE A 204 -31.17 -5.60 -10.94
N GLU A 205 -31.48 -4.31 -11.12
CA GLU A 205 -32.84 -3.77 -11.02
C GLU A 205 -33.79 -4.34 -12.10
N ALA A 206 -33.28 -4.74 -13.28
CA ALA A 206 -34.08 -5.43 -14.30
C ALA A 206 -34.31 -6.92 -14.00
N ARG A 207 -33.34 -7.62 -13.38
CA ARG A 207 -33.41 -9.07 -13.10
C ARG A 207 -34.17 -9.38 -11.81
N TYR A 208 -33.97 -8.58 -10.77
CA TYR A 208 -34.56 -8.77 -9.44
C TYR A 208 -35.61 -7.70 -9.10
N GLY A 209 -35.96 -6.83 -10.05
CA GLY A 209 -36.86 -5.69 -9.83
C GLY A 209 -36.15 -4.53 -9.12
N SER A 210 -36.82 -3.37 -9.07
CA SER A 210 -36.37 -2.28 -8.21
C SER A 210 -36.38 -2.69 -6.73
N THR A 211 -35.84 -1.83 -5.85
CA THR A 211 -35.67 -2.05 -4.41
C THR A 211 -36.93 -2.54 -3.65
N THR A 212 -38.11 -2.43 -4.25
CA THR A 212 -39.39 -2.97 -3.75
C THR A 212 -39.45 -4.50 -3.69
N LEU A 213 -38.73 -5.27 -4.52
CA LEU A 213 -38.91 -6.74 -4.55
C LEU A 213 -38.34 -7.44 -3.31
N LEU A 214 -37.14 -7.02 -2.87
CA LEU A 214 -36.55 -7.41 -1.57
C LEU A 214 -37.36 -6.89 -0.36
N MET A 215 -38.36 -6.05 -0.63
CA MET A 215 -39.33 -5.56 0.34
C MET A 215 -40.70 -6.22 0.06
N THR A 216 -40.78 -7.57 0.11
CA THR A 216 -42.03 -8.39 0.15
C THR A 216 -41.88 -9.64 1.10
N GLY A 217 -42.78 -9.87 2.11
CA GLY A 217 -42.80 -10.87 3.25
C GLY A 217 -42.68 -10.51 4.83
N PHE A 218 -42.77 -9.25 5.31
CA PHE A 218 -43.09 -8.75 6.67
C PHE A 218 -44.56 -8.92 7.06
N GLU A 219 -44.78 -8.86 8.38
CA GLU A 219 -45.75 -7.92 8.98
C GLU A 219 -45.03 -7.01 10.01
N ARG A 220 -45.71 -5.98 10.53
CA ARG A 220 -45.14 -5.00 11.49
C ARG A 220 -45.26 -5.53 12.92
N GLU A 221 -44.14 -5.69 13.64
CA GLU A 221 -44.16 -5.77 15.11
C GLU A 221 -44.41 -4.37 15.70
N GLU A 222 -45.22 -4.27 16.76
CA GLU A 222 -45.41 -3.01 17.47
C GLU A 222 -44.16 -2.66 18.29
N GLY A 223 -43.48 -1.57 17.93
CA GLY A 223 -42.30 -1.05 18.64
C GLY A 223 -41.13 -0.64 17.73
N SER A 224 -41.05 -1.16 16.50
CA SER A 224 -39.96 -0.81 15.57
C SER A 224 -40.10 0.63 15.04
N MET A 225 -39.12 1.50 15.31
CA MET A 225 -39.16 2.93 14.94
C MET A 225 -38.71 3.25 13.51
N TRP A 226 -38.14 2.29 12.77
CA TRP A 226 -37.63 2.54 11.41
C TRP A 226 -38.77 2.54 10.38
N LEU A 227 -38.93 3.64 9.63
CA LEU A 227 -40.02 3.85 8.68
C LEU A 227 -39.53 4.30 7.30
N GLY A 228 -39.54 3.38 6.34
CA GLY A 228 -39.57 3.67 4.90
C GLY A 228 -41.02 3.62 4.37
N ARG A 229 -41.37 4.47 3.40
CA ARG A 229 -42.72 4.43 2.78
C ARG A 229 -42.82 3.29 1.75
N GLY A 230 -43.36 2.16 2.15
CA GLY A 230 -43.78 1.08 1.26
C GLY A 230 -44.71 0.12 2.00
N ARG A 231 -45.84 -0.25 1.39
CA ARG A 231 -46.68 -1.31 1.97
C ARG A 231 -46.07 -2.65 1.62
N ALA A 232 -45.79 -3.43 2.65
CA ALA A 232 -45.58 -4.86 2.60
C ALA A 232 -44.51 -5.29 1.58
N ALA A 233 -43.31 -5.72 1.99
CA ALA A 233 -43.02 -6.54 3.17
C ALA A 233 -41.46 -6.89 3.25
N LYS A 234 -40.92 -8.10 3.52
CA LYS A 234 -39.47 -8.50 3.59
C LYS A 234 -39.21 -10.01 3.37
N THR A 235 -38.05 -10.43 2.86
CA THR A 235 -37.62 -11.85 2.90
C THR A 235 -37.11 -12.21 4.31
N THR A 236 -37.35 -13.44 4.79
CA THR A 236 -36.77 -13.92 6.07
C THR A 236 -35.78 -15.05 5.77
N LEU A 237 -34.58 -15.04 6.37
CA LEU A 237 -33.75 -16.25 6.35
C LEU A 237 -34.41 -17.34 7.20
N ALA A 238 -34.43 -18.56 6.68
CA ALA A 238 -34.84 -19.75 7.40
C ALA A 238 -33.74 -20.28 8.33
N ALA A 239 -32.48 -19.94 8.07
CA ALA A 239 -31.33 -20.33 8.87
C ALA A 239 -30.35 -19.15 9.03
N PRO A 240 -29.57 -19.06 10.14
CA PRO A 240 -28.78 -17.88 10.47
C PRO A 240 -27.42 -17.85 9.74
N PHE A 241 -27.41 -18.10 8.43
CA PHE A 241 -26.18 -18.16 7.63
C PHE A 241 -26.28 -17.51 6.25
N ALA A 242 -25.12 -17.06 5.77
CA ALA A 242 -24.89 -16.56 4.41
C ALA A 242 -23.59 -17.15 3.85
N VAL A 243 -23.56 -17.43 2.54
CA VAL A 243 -22.42 -18.10 1.89
C VAL A 243 -22.02 -17.37 0.61
N GLN A 244 -20.73 -17.16 0.39
CA GLN A 244 -20.16 -16.76 -0.90
C GLN A 244 -19.49 -17.98 -1.54
N LEU A 245 -19.78 -18.24 -2.82
CA LEU A 245 -19.21 -19.32 -3.63
C LEU A 245 -18.54 -18.77 -4.90
N ASN A 246 -17.36 -19.29 -5.24
CA ASN A 246 -16.80 -19.16 -6.58
C ASN A 246 -17.28 -20.34 -7.46
N PRO A 247 -18.09 -20.10 -8.51
CA PRO A 247 -18.59 -21.18 -9.37
C PRO A 247 -17.52 -21.83 -10.26
N GLU A 248 -16.30 -21.28 -10.35
CA GLU A 248 -15.23 -21.83 -11.18
C GLU A 248 -14.47 -22.99 -10.50
N ASN A 249 -14.48 -23.07 -9.17
CA ASN A 249 -13.76 -24.10 -8.41
C ASN A 249 -14.47 -24.64 -7.15
N GLY A 250 -15.64 -24.11 -6.79
CA GLY A 250 -16.40 -24.57 -5.61
C GLY A 250 -15.79 -24.16 -4.27
N ASP A 251 -14.86 -23.20 -4.22
CA ASP A 251 -14.40 -22.61 -2.97
C ASP A 251 -15.46 -21.63 -2.41
N GLY A 252 -15.50 -21.49 -1.09
CA GLY A 252 -16.39 -20.50 -0.48
C GLY A 252 -16.08 -20.09 0.96
N MET A 253 -16.81 -19.07 1.39
CA MET A 253 -16.79 -18.51 2.74
C MET A 253 -18.21 -18.51 3.32
N LEU A 254 -18.33 -18.95 4.57
CA LEU A 254 -19.56 -19.09 5.33
C LEU A 254 -19.53 -18.11 6.52
N LEU A 255 -20.61 -17.36 6.71
CA LEU A 255 -20.88 -16.59 7.93
C LEU A 255 -22.09 -17.19 8.66
N LEU A 256 -21.90 -17.47 9.94
CA LEU A 256 -22.92 -17.89 10.91
C LEU A 256 -23.02 -16.82 12.02
N GLY A 257 -24.22 -16.55 12.55
CA GLY A 257 -24.39 -15.62 13.66
C GLY A 257 -25.56 -15.94 14.59
N ASP A 258 -25.34 -15.83 15.90
CA ASP A 258 -26.37 -16.11 16.90
C ASP A 258 -27.49 -15.06 16.87
N GLU A 259 -28.73 -15.57 16.72
CA GLU A 259 -30.01 -14.85 16.82
C GLU A 259 -30.47 -14.00 15.60
N ARG A 260 -30.24 -14.54 14.39
CA ARG A 260 -30.98 -14.26 13.10
C ARG A 260 -30.71 -12.94 12.36
N LEU A 261 -30.64 -13.03 11.03
CA LEU A 261 -30.60 -11.88 10.12
C LEU A 261 -32.01 -11.30 9.87
N LEU A 262 -32.12 -9.98 9.82
CA LEU A 262 -33.38 -9.24 9.64
C LEU A 262 -33.33 -8.15 8.54
N GLY A 263 -32.25 -8.04 7.76
CA GLY A 263 -32.12 -7.04 6.68
C GLY A 263 -31.12 -7.45 5.60
N PHE A 264 -31.27 -6.88 4.40
CA PHE A 264 -30.44 -7.14 3.22
C PHE A 264 -30.05 -5.84 2.50
N TYR A 265 -29.02 -5.93 1.67
CA TYR A 265 -28.56 -4.85 0.79
C TYR A 265 -29.53 -4.61 -0.37
N THR A 266 -29.81 -3.36 -0.74
CA THR A 266 -30.82 -3.03 -1.77
C THR A 266 -30.31 -2.17 -2.94
N SER A 267 -29.19 -1.45 -2.81
CA SER A 267 -28.61 -0.65 -3.91
C SER A 267 -27.10 -0.44 -3.71
N PRO A 268 -26.28 -0.52 -4.77
CA PRO A 268 -24.91 0.00 -4.76
C PRO A 268 -24.84 1.43 -4.20
N GLY A 269 -23.83 1.70 -3.38
CA GLY A 269 -23.57 3.03 -2.80
C GLY A 269 -24.36 3.38 -1.53
N GLN A 270 -25.19 2.48 -1.00
CA GLN A 270 -25.71 2.55 0.37
C GLN A 270 -25.09 1.44 1.24
N THR A 271 -25.33 1.48 2.55
CA THR A 271 -24.67 0.61 3.55
C THR A 271 -25.44 -0.72 3.75
N LEU A 272 -24.72 -1.79 4.09
CA LEU A 272 -25.33 -3.01 4.66
C LEU A 272 -25.92 -2.68 6.04
N GLU A 273 -27.25 -2.62 6.14
CA GLU A 273 -27.95 -2.62 7.43
C GLU A 273 -28.48 -4.02 7.74
N PRO A 274 -27.71 -4.89 8.43
CA PRO A 274 -28.33 -6.01 9.13
C PRO A 274 -29.19 -5.42 10.23
N ALA A 275 -30.51 -5.57 10.13
CA ALA A 275 -31.47 -4.95 11.05
C ALA A 275 -31.55 -5.69 12.40
N PHE A 276 -30.42 -5.84 13.10
CA PHE A 276 -30.39 -6.30 14.49
C PHE A 276 -31.44 -5.52 15.29
N ARG A 277 -32.35 -6.25 15.95
CA ARG A 277 -33.42 -5.65 16.75
C ARG A 277 -32.81 -4.60 17.69
N PRO A 278 -33.33 -3.37 17.76
CA PRO A 278 -32.78 -2.36 18.65
C PRO A 278 -32.87 -2.81 20.11
N VAL A 279 -31.74 -3.25 20.68
CA VAL A 279 -31.62 -3.65 22.08
C VAL A 279 -31.42 -2.39 22.90
N SER A 280 -32.04 -2.29 24.07
CA SER A 280 -31.84 -1.19 25.01
C SER A 280 -31.49 -1.77 26.37
N LEU A 281 -30.26 -1.54 26.83
CA LEU A 281 -29.77 -2.02 28.12
C LEU A 281 -29.97 -0.96 29.21
N ALA A 282 -30.61 -1.32 30.32
CA ALA A 282 -30.62 -0.54 31.55
C ALA A 282 -29.27 -0.65 32.30
N PRO A 283 -28.98 0.26 33.26
CA PRO A 283 -27.79 0.15 34.11
C PRO A 283 -27.65 -1.23 34.76
N GLY A 284 -26.50 -1.88 34.55
CA GLY A 284 -26.19 -3.24 35.01
C GLY A 284 -26.60 -4.37 34.07
N GLU A 285 -27.31 -4.09 32.97
CA GLU A 285 -27.67 -5.10 31.97
C GLU A 285 -26.54 -5.32 30.95
N ARG A 286 -26.48 -6.54 30.41
CA ARG A 286 -25.50 -7.00 29.41
C ARG A 286 -26.21 -7.71 28.25
N TRP A 287 -25.77 -7.41 27.03
CA TRP A 287 -26.16 -8.07 25.78
C TRP A 287 -24.95 -8.79 25.18
N GLU A 288 -25.18 -9.96 24.57
CA GLU A 288 -24.14 -10.78 23.96
C GLU A 288 -24.58 -11.33 22.60
N THR A 289 -23.62 -11.65 21.73
CA THR A 289 -23.85 -12.36 20.46
C THR A 289 -22.54 -12.99 19.95
N THR A 290 -22.67 -14.06 19.17
CA THR A 290 -21.55 -14.82 18.59
C THR A 290 -21.60 -14.74 17.07
N PHE A 291 -20.44 -14.62 16.43
CA PHE A 291 -20.28 -14.86 14.99
C PHE A 291 -19.23 -15.93 14.74
N VAL A 292 -19.46 -16.79 13.76
CA VAL A 292 -18.47 -17.76 13.28
C VAL A 292 -18.26 -17.53 11.80
N PHE A 293 -17.02 -17.21 11.42
CA PHE A 293 -16.61 -17.05 10.03
C PHE A 293 -15.78 -18.25 9.62
N ALA A 294 -16.28 -19.04 8.67
CA ALA A 294 -15.71 -20.32 8.25
C ALA A 294 -15.44 -20.37 6.74
N SER A 295 -14.68 -21.38 6.32
CA SER A 295 -14.28 -21.60 4.92
C SER A 295 -14.33 -23.07 4.54
N PHE A 296 -14.58 -23.35 3.27
CA PHE A 296 -14.61 -24.69 2.69
C PHE A 296 -14.13 -24.63 1.23
N GLY A 297 -13.75 -25.80 0.69
CA GLY A 297 -13.26 -25.95 -0.69
C GLY A 297 -14.01 -27.03 -1.47
N SER A 298 -13.89 -26.96 -2.79
CA SER A 298 -14.36 -27.99 -3.74
C SER A 298 -15.82 -28.47 -3.52
N THR A 299 -16.79 -27.55 -3.40
CA THR A 299 -18.23 -27.85 -3.46
C THR A 299 -18.78 -27.76 -4.88
N ASP A 300 -19.19 -28.90 -5.47
CA ASP A 300 -19.92 -28.96 -6.75
C ASP A 300 -21.42 -28.54 -6.63
N ALA A 301 -21.77 -27.77 -5.59
CA ALA A 301 -23.16 -27.61 -5.14
C ALA A 301 -23.74 -26.23 -5.48
N GLU A 302 -24.72 -26.19 -6.38
CA GLU A 302 -25.49 -24.97 -6.66
C GLU A 302 -26.46 -24.56 -5.53
N ALA A 303 -26.67 -25.43 -4.53
CA ALA A 303 -27.59 -25.24 -3.43
C ALA A 303 -26.98 -25.68 -2.09
N ILE A 304 -27.35 -24.98 -1.02
CA ILE A 304 -26.89 -25.26 0.35
C ILE A 304 -28.14 -25.37 1.23
N HIS A 305 -28.27 -26.49 1.95
CA HIS A 305 -29.48 -26.83 2.70
C HIS A 305 -29.39 -26.52 4.20
N ALA A 306 -28.21 -26.65 4.80
CA ALA A 306 -27.96 -26.29 6.18
C ALA A 306 -26.47 -25.94 6.39
N ALA A 307 -26.17 -25.17 7.43
CA ALA A 307 -24.81 -24.89 7.86
C ALA A 307 -24.76 -24.83 9.38
N THR A 308 -23.64 -25.27 9.95
CA THR A 308 -23.30 -25.19 11.37
C THR A 308 -21.82 -24.79 11.49
N PRO A 309 -21.30 -24.43 12.67
CA PRO A 309 -19.86 -24.23 12.85
C PRO A 309 -19.01 -25.46 12.48
N LEU A 310 -19.56 -26.68 12.50
CA LEU A 310 -18.80 -27.93 12.25
C LEU A 310 -18.91 -28.45 10.81
N TYR A 311 -19.94 -28.08 10.05
CA TYR A 311 -20.12 -28.51 8.66
C TYR A 311 -21.06 -27.63 7.84
N LEU A 312 -20.92 -27.73 6.52
CA LEU A 312 -21.85 -27.29 5.48
C LEU A 312 -22.58 -28.49 4.86
N ALA A 313 -23.91 -28.46 4.74
CA ALA A 313 -24.71 -29.53 4.14
C ALA A 313 -25.15 -29.16 2.70
N THR A 314 -24.58 -29.85 1.72
CA THR A 314 -24.85 -29.65 0.28
C THR A 314 -25.98 -30.55 -0.25
N ALA A 315 -26.49 -31.47 0.57
CA ALA A 315 -27.72 -32.22 0.36
C ALA A 315 -28.63 -32.12 1.60
N PRO A 316 -29.97 -32.28 1.47
CA PRO A 316 -30.86 -32.34 2.61
C PRO A 316 -30.42 -33.41 3.62
N VAL A 317 -30.52 -33.13 4.91
CA VAL A 317 -30.24 -34.13 5.96
C VAL A 317 -31.46 -35.02 6.12
N GLN A 318 -31.47 -36.17 5.43
CA GLN A 318 -32.59 -37.10 5.43
C GLN A 318 -32.44 -38.14 6.56
N HIS A 319 -33.49 -38.30 7.36
CA HIS A 319 -33.56 -39.31 8.42
C HIS A 319 -34.90 -40.03 8.32
N ALA A 320 -34.88 -41.24 7.72
CA ALA A 320 -36.05 -42.05 7.43
C ALA A 320 -35.72 -43.54 7.60
N ASP A 321 -36.71 -44.36 7.98
CA ASP A 321 -36.58 -45.82 8.17
C ASP A 321 -35.38 -46.26 9.03
N GLY A 322 -34.99 -45.42 10.00
CA GLY A 322 -33.84 -45.65 10.87
C GLY A 322 -32.47 -45.38 10.24
N ARG A 323 -32.40 -44.80 9.04
CA ARG A 323 -31.15 -44.42 8.34
C ARG A 323 -30.96 -42.90 8.25
N LEU A 324 -29.72 -42.46 8.38
CA LEU A 324 -29.27 -41.09 8.13
C LEU A 324 -28.56 -41.04 6.77
N GLN A 325 -29.05 -40.19 5.86
CA GLN A 325 -28.50 -39.98 4.53
C GLN A 325 -28.29 -38.50 4.23
N THR A 326 -27.05 -38.09 3.92
CA THR A 326 -26.70 -36.70 3.56
C THR A 326 -25.28 -36.61 2.97
N THR A 327 -24.90 -35.42 2.49
CA THR A 327 -23.53 -35.08 2.08
C THR A 327 -23.12 -33.80 2.81
N LEU A 328 -22.03 -33.86 3.56
CA LEU A 328 -21.51 -32.78 4.40
C LEU A 328 -20.08 -32.44 3.98
N HIS A 329 -19.75 -31.15 3.92
CA HIS A 329 -18.36 -30.67 3.90
C HIS A 329 -18.03 -30.27 5.34
N PRO A 330 -17.07 -30.92 6.03
CA PRO A 330 -16.62 -30.50 7.36
C PRO A 330 -16.12 -29.05 7.38
N LEU A 331 -15.97 -28.46 8.56
CA LEU A 331 -15.27 -27.19 8.77
C LEU A 331 -14.09 -27.35 9.74
N PHE A 332 -13.60 -28.58 9.89
CA PHE A 332 -12.51 -28.99 10.77
C PHE A 332 -11.70 -30.15 10.14
N THR A 333 -10.43 -30.28 10.52
CA THR A 333 -9.55 -31.38 10.08
C THR A 333 -9.42 -32.42 11.19
N GLY A 334 -9.71 -33.69 10.88
CA GLY A 334 -9.66 -34.78 11.85
C GLY A 334 -10.59 -35.93 11.45
N THR A 335 -11.51 -36.32 12.33
CA THR A 335 -12.45 -37.44 12.10
C THR A 335 -13.90 -37.03 12.40
N LEU A 336 -14.82 -37.38 11.49
CA LEU A 336 -16.26 -37.26 11.69
C LEU A 336 -16.85 -38.64 12.04
N ARG A 337 -17.43 -38.76 13.23
CA ARG A 337 -18.00 -39.99 13.76
C ARG A 337 -19.53 -39.88 13.88
N VAL A 338 -20.25 -40.83 13.32
CA VAL A 338 -21.72 -40.92 13.37
C VAL A 338 -22.12 -41.94 14.43
N LEU A 339 -22.89 -41.53 15.43
CA LEU A 339 -23.44 -42.40 16.47
C LEU A 339 -24.94 -42.65 16.25
N GLY A 340 -25.38 -43.88 16.49
CA GLY A 340 -26.80 -44.23 16.54
C GLY A 340 -27.46 -43.94 17.89
N ALA A 341 -28.77 -44.19 17.97
CA ALA A 341 -29.60 -44.01 19.16
C ALA A 341 -29.17 -44.86 20.38
N ASP A 342 -28.40 -45.92 20.16
CA ASP A 342 -27.82 -46.78 21.20
C ASP A 342 -26.38 -46.37 21.61
N GLY A 343 -25.89 -45.24 21.09
CA GLY A 343 -24.56 -44.69 21.35
C GLY A 343 -23.42 -45.39 20.61
N LYS A 344 -23.68 -46.41 19.78
CA LYS A 344 -22.63 -47.09 19.00
C LYS A 344 -22.28 -46.31 17.74
N VAL A 345 -21.04 -46.50 17.27
CA VAL A 345 -20.57 -45.97 15.98
C VAL A 345 -21.31 -46.67 14.84
N ALA A 346 -22.07 -45.90 14.06
CA ALA A 346 -22.81 -46.34 12.89
C ALA A 346 -22.03 -46.09 11.59
N ALA A 347 -21.18 -45.05 11.57
CA ALA A 347 -20.20 -44.77 10.52
C ALA A 347 -19.09 -43.86 11.07
N GLU A 348 -17.93 -43.87 10.42
CA GLU A 348 -16.79 -43.01 10.78
C GLU A 348 -15.96 -42.73 9.52
N SER A 349 -15.56 -41.47 9.33
CA SER A 349 -14.87 -40.98 8.12
C SER A 349 -13.81 -39.94 8.46
N PRO A 350 -12.68 -39.88 7.73
CA PRO A 350 -11.81 -38.71 7.75
C PRO A 350 -12.58 -37.43 7.43
N ALA A 351 -12.21 -36.32 8.07
CA ALA A 351 -12.86 -35.02 7.91
C ALA A 351 -11.83 -33.94 7.53
N ALA A 352 -12.16 -33.15 6.51
CA ALA A 352 -11.35 -32.02 6.04
C ALA A 352 -12.24 -31.03 5.25
N PRO A 353 -12.12 -29.70 5.44
CA PRO A 353 -12.94 -28.66 4.78
C PRO A 353 -12.99 -28.65 3.24
N ASP A 354 -12.14 -29.41 2.59
CA ASP A 354 -12.03 -29.54 1.15
C ASP A 354 -12.72 -30.81 0.59
N THR A 355 -13.13 -31.71 1.49
CA THR A 355 -13.49 -33.10 1.18
C THR A 355 -14.93 -33.40 1.62
N ALA A 356 -15.80 -33.69 0.66
CA ALA A 356 -17.19 -34.07 0.93
C ALA A 356 -17.30 -35.45 1.59
N VAL A 357 -17.90 -35.50 2.78
CA VAL A 357 -18.24 -36.75 3.49
C VAL A 357 -19.70 -37.10 3.21
N ARG A 358 -19.91 -38.17 2.43
CA ARG A 358 -21.24 -38.78 2.23
C ARG A 358 -21.55 -39.72 3.39
N ILE A 359 -22.71 -39.52 4.03
CA ILE A 359 -23.23 -40.36 5.11
C ILE A 359 -24.38 -41.22 4.57
N ASP A 360 -24.37 -42.51 4.87
CA ASP A 360 -25.47 -43.45 4.64
C ASP A 360 -25.46 -44.54 5.73
N ALA A 361 -25.87 -44.15 6.94
CA ALA A 361 -25.66 -44.93 8.17
C ALA A 361 -26.98 -45.38 8.80
N ALA A 362 -27.03 -46.61 9.33
CA ALA A 362 -28.16 -47.08 10.14
C ALA A 362 -28.01 -46.59 11.59
N VAL A 363 -28.87 -45.67 12.02
CA VAL A 363 -28.77 -44.93 13.29
C VAL A 363 -29.94 -45.19 14.25
N GLY A 364 -31.08 -45.68 13.75
CA GLY A 364 -32.31 -45.80 14.55
C GLY A 364 -33.09 -44.50 14.64
N THR A 365 -33.74 -44.22 15.78
CA THR A 365 -34.66 -43.09 15.96
C THR A 365 -33.99 -41.75 16.30
N SER A 366 -32.68 -41.73 16.51
CA SER A 366 -31.88 -40.52 16.73
C SER A 366 -30.43 -40.75 16.30
N TRP A 367 -29.68 -39.66 16.13
CA TRP A 367 -28.27 -39.72 15.74
C TRP A 367 -27.45 -38.60 16.40
N GLN A 368 -26.14 -38.81 16.48
CA GLN A 368 -25.17 -37.75 16.80
C GLN A 368 -24.06 -37.73 15.76
N LEU A 369 -23.59 -36.54 15.41
CA LEU A 369 -22.36 -36.30 14.67
C LEU A 369 -21.35 -35.73 15.66
N VAL A 370 -20.21 -36.40 15.81
CA VAL A 370 -19.13 -36.00 16.71
C VAL A 370 -17.91 -35.65 15.85
N ALA A 371 -17.43 -34.42 16.00
CA ALA A 371 -16.20 -33.94 15.39
C ALA A 371 -15.04 -34.19 16.36
N LEU A 372 -14.01 -34.87 15.86
CA LEU A 372 -12.75 -35.11 16.56
C LEU A 372 -11.59 -34.44 15.81
N ASP A 373 -10.62 -33.91 16.54
CA ASP A 373 -9.37 -33.42 15.95
C ASP A 373 -8.43 -34.56 15.49
N SER A 374 -7.25 -34.19 15.00
CA SER A 374 -6.19 -35.12 14.58
C SER A 374 -5.58 -35.93 15.75
N GLU A 375 -5.76 -35.50 16.99
CA GLU A 375 -5.36 -36.25 18.20
C GLU A 375 -6.48 -37.17 18.72
N GLY A 376 -7.68 -37.10 18.12
CA GLY A 376 -8.85 -37.91 18.46
C GLY A 376 -9.66 -37.36 19.65
N ALA A 377 -9.39 -36.15 20.10
CA ALA A 377 -10.17 -35.48 21.14
C ALA A 377 -11.41 -34.81 20.55
N GLU A 378 -12.47 -34.67 21.35
CA GLU A 378 -13.73 -34.09 20.90
C GLU A 378 -13.69 -32.57 20.87
N ILE A 379 -14.00 -32.01 19.70
CA ILE A 379 -13.91 -30.57 19.42
C ILE A 379 -15.29 -29.93 19.21
N GLY A 380 -16.30 -30.74 18.87
CA GLY A 380 -17.70 -30.36 18.92
C GLY A 380 -18.62 -31.52 18.55
N ARG A 381 -19.92 -31.35 18.81
CA ARG A 381 -20.96 -32.34 18.45
C ARG A 381 -22.26 -31.70 18.02
N ILE A 382 -23.04 -32.45 17.24
CA ILE A 382 -24.43 -32.14 16.85
C ILE A 382 -25.29 -33.37 17.17
N ALA A 383 -26.45 -33.16 17.79
CA ALA A 383 -27.39 -34.23 18.11
C ALA A 383 -28.76 -33.96 17.47
N SER A 384 -29.39 -35.00 16.92
CA SER A 384 -30.74 -34.88 16.35
C SER A 384 -31.79 -34.51 17.40
N ALA A 385 -31.55 -34.88 18.66
CA ALA A 385 -32.39 -34.52 19.81
C ALA A 385 -32.29 -33.03 20.19
N ASP A 386 -31.17 -32.36 19.88
CA ASP A 386 -30.97 -30.92 20.07
C ASP A 386 -31.49 -30.10 18.86
N GLY A 387 -32.37 -30.68 18.04
CA GLY A 387 -32.83 -30.06 16.79
C GLY A 387 -31.75 -29.88 15.72
N GLY A 388 -30.59 -30.53 15.86
CA GLY A 388 -29.45 -30.37 14.95
C GLY A 388 -28.54 -29.18 15.29
N VAL A 389 -28.71 -28.53 16.45
CA VAL A 389 -27.80 -27.46 16.91
C VAL A 389 -26.42 -28.04 17.23
N ALA A 390 -25.38 -27.30 16.87
CA ALA A 390 -23.99 -27.64 17.19
C ALA A 390 -23.55 -27.10 18.55
N ARG A 391 -22.79 -27.91 19.27
CA ARG A 391 -22.09 -27.53 20.51
C ARG A 391 -20.59 -27.61 20.23
N LEU A 392 -19.89 -26.48 20.31
CA LEU A 392 -18.42 -26.43 20.25
C LEU A 392 -17.83 -26.59 21.65
N PHE A 393 -16.68 -27.26 21.76
CA PHE A 393 -15.91 -27.28 23.00
C PHE A 393 -15.15 -25.95 23.18
N GLN A 394 -15.37 -25.27 24.31
CA GLN A 394 -14.92 -23.90 24.55
C GLN A 394 -13.64 -23.84 25.42
N PRO A 395 -12.68 -22.93 25.12
CA PRO A 395 -11.51 -22.69 25.95
C PRO A 395 -11.79 -22.23 27.38
N THR A 396 -10.97 -22.70 28.33
CA THR A 396 -10.75 -21.98 29.60
C THR A 396 -10.07 -20.64 29.31
N VAL A 397 -10.59 -19.54 29.86
CA VAL A 397 -9.99 -18.19 29.72
C VAL A 397 -9.51 -17.70 31.07
N ASP A 398 -8.26 -17.21 31.14
CA ASP A 398 -7.70 -16.60 32.35
C ASP A 398 -7.97 -15.08 32.35
N ASP A 399 -8.87 -14.64 33.22
CA ASP A 399 -9.24 -13.23 33.35
C ASP A 399 -8.22 -12.39 34.16
N ARG A 400 -7.11 -12.98 34.62
CA ARG A 400 -6.10 -12.27 35.45
C ARG A 400 -5.25 -11.32 34.61
N PRO A 401 -5.19 -10.01 34.93
CA PRO A 401 -4.33 -9.07 34.21
C PRO A 401 -2.85 -9.34 34.50
N PRO A 402 -1.94 -9.15 33.51
CA PRO A 402 -0.51 -9.28 33.73
C PRO A 402 -0.02 -8.23 34.74
N VAL A 403 0.48 -8.70 35.89
CA VAL A 403 0.93 -7.85 37.00
C VAL A 403 2.33 -7.34 36.71
N LYS A 404 2.51 -6.00 36.72
CA LYS A 404 3.85 -5.39 36.59
C LYS A 404 4.74 -5.80 37.77
N PRO A 405 6.03 -6.14 37.55
CA PRO A 405 6.89 -6.60 38.63
C PRO A 405 7.06 -5.52 39.70
N ALA A 406 6.96 -5.92 40.97
CA ALA A 406 7.16 -5.03 42.10
C ALA A 406 8.62 -4.59 42.17
N ILE A 407 8.85 -3.28 42.16
CA ILE A 407 10.19 -2.69 42.24
C ILE A 407 10.51 -2.40 43.71
N ASP A 408 11.64 -2.91 44.19
CA ASP A 408 12.16 -2.62 45.53
C ASP A 408 12.28 -1.09 45.73
N PRO A 409 11.83 -0.53 46.88
CA PRO A 409 11.87 0.90 47.15
C PRO A 409 13.23 1.60 46.91
N ALA A 410 14.35 0.88 47.07
CA ALA A 410 15.71 1.38 46.87
C ALA A 410 16.22 1.31 45.41
N THR A 411 15.47 0.68 44.49
CA THR A 411 15.88 0.56 43.08
C THR A 411 15.59 1.87 42.31
N GLU A 412 16.65 2.61 41.94
CA GLU A 412 16.52 3.81 41.12
C GLU A 412 16.23 3.51 39.63
N VAL A 413 16.77 2.42 39.10
CA VAL A 413 16.59 2.00 37.70
C VAL A 413 16.33 0.49 37.67
N TYR A 414 15.12 0.09 37.25
CA TYR A 414 14.77 -1.32 37.09
C TYR A 414 15.42 -1.91 35.82
N ARG A 415 15.92 -3.14 35.92
CA ARG A 415 16.30 -3.99 34.77
C ARG A 415 16.17 -5.44 35.21
N ASP A 416 15.61 -6.29 34.38
CA ASP A 416 15.58 -7.73 34.62
C ASP A 416 17.02 -8.30 34.59
N PRO A 417 17.52 -8.94 35.67
CA PRO A 417 18.82 -9.60 35.68
C PRO A 417 18.93 -10.74 34.66
N ALA A 418 17.85 -11.46 34.36
CA ALA A 418 17.86 -12.58 33.40
C ALA A 418 18.14 -12.11 31.96
N GLN A 419 17.71 -10.89 31.62
CA GLN A 419 17.92 -10.29 30.29
C GLN A 419 19.34 -9.73 30.08
N ALA A 420 20.19 -9.71 31.11
CA ALA A 420 21.48 -9.00 31.08
C ALA A 420 22.50 -9.56 30.05
N GLU A 421 22.33 -10.80 29.58
CA GLU A 421 23.14 -11.37 28.50
C GLU A 421 22.59 -11.04 27.12
N ALA A 422 21.28 -11.16 26.91
CA ALA A 422 20.63 -10.79 25.65
C ALA A 422 20.80 -9.29 25.31
N ILE A 423 20.80 -8.42 26.33
CA ILE A 423 21.12 -6.99 26.16
C ILE A 423 22.58 -6.79 25.71
N ARG A 424 23.55 -7.55 26.26
CA ARG A 424 24.95 -7.51 25.77
C ARG A 424 25.06 -7.99 24.33
N ALA A 425 24.40 -9.10 23.98
CA ALA A 425 24.40 -9.64 22.63
C ALA A 425 23.86 -8.63 21.60
N LEU A 426 22.73 -7.97 21.90
CA LEU A 426 22.19 -6.88 21.09
C LEU A 426 23.20 -5.74 20.94
N VAL A 427 23.72 -5.21 22.05
CA VAL A 427 24.65 -4.06 22.06
C VAL A 427 25.94 -4.38 21.30
N ALA A 428 26.51 -5.57 21.46
CA ALA A 428 27.71 -6.02 20.77
C ALA A 428 27.50 -6.19 19.25
N GLY A 429 26.33 -6.70 18.84
CA GLY A 429 25.99 -6.91 17.42
C GLY A 429 25.76 -5.61 16.63
N ARG A 430 25.37 -4.51 17.29
CA ARG A 430 25.21 -3.16 16.72
C ARG A 430 24.21 -3.03 15.56
N ASP A 431 23.37 -4.04 15.31
CA ASP A 431 22.29 -4.00 14.30
C ASP A 431 21.03 -3.31 14.84
N PHE A 432 21.18 -2.03 15.20
CA PHE A 432 20.10 -1.18 15.68
C PHE A 432 20.40 0.31 15.44
N VAL A 433 19.39 1.13 15.73
CA VAL A 433 19.44 2.59 15.74
C VAL A 433 18.90 3.07 17.08
N VAL A 434 19.55 4.06 17.68
CA VAL A 434 19.00 4.81 18.82
C VAL A 434 17.90 5.72 18.30
N GLN A 435 16.73 5.65 18.91
CA GLN A 435 15.58 6.47 18.58
C GLN A 435 15.25 7.31 19.81
N CYS A 436 15.28 8.63 19.66
CA CYS A 436 15.02 9.57 20.75
C CYS A 436 13.92 10.55 20.34
N ASP A 437 13.27 11.16 21.33
CA ASP A 437 12.22 12.14 21.05
C ASP A 437 12.81 13.53 20.77
N THR A 438 12.33 14.24 19.74
CA THR A 438 12.67 15.66 19.57
C THR A 438 12.23 16.52 20.76
N THR A 439 11.18 16.09 21.46
CA THR A 439 10.63 16.69 22.68
C THR A 439 11.26 16.16 23.99
N ALA A 440 12.22 15.24 23.94
CA ALA A 440 12.90 14.76 25.15
C ALA A 440 13.77 15.85 25.79
N PRO A 441 13.96 15.84 27.13
CA PRO A 441 14.84 16.77 27.82
C PRO A 441 16.23 16.83 27.16
N PRO A 442 16.87 18.00 27.03
CA PRO A 442 18.15 18.12 26.33
C PRO A 442 19.23 17.14 26.81
N ALA A 443 19.29 16.86 28.12
CA ALA A 443 20.23 15.88 28.69
C ALA A 443 19.94 14.42 28.27
N VAL A 444 18.66 14.06 28.05
CA VAL A 444 18.27 12.73 27.55
C VAL A 444 18.65 12.59 26.08
N ARG A 445 18.38 13.62 25.26
CA ARG A 445 18.82 13.67 23.84
C ARG A 445 20.34 13.64 23.71
N GLU A 446 21.06 14.35 24.58
CA GLU A 446 22.52 14.34 24.61
C GLU A 446 23.09 12.96 25.00
N LEU A 447 22.49 12.28 25.99
CA LEU A 447 22.84 10.89 26.34
C LEU A 447 22.54 9.91 25.21
N ALA A 448 21.39 10.03 24.54
CA ALA A 448 21.08 9.24 23.35
C ALA A 448 22.13 9.43 22.26
N ALA A 449 22.51 10.69 21.97
CA ALA A 449 23.53 11.01 20.97
C ALA A 449 24.95 10.58 21.37
N ARG A 450 25.34 10.67 22.65
CA ARG A 450 26.62 10.12 23.15
C ARG A 450 26.65 8.60 23.01
N THR A 451 25.56 7.92 23.39
CA THR A 451 25.41 6.46 23.32
C THR A 451 25.46 5.97 21.88
N ALA A 452 24.73 6.63 20.97
CA ALA A 452 24.72 6.32 19.55
C ALA A 452 26.13 6.43 18.93
N ARG A 453 26.85 7.52 19.20
CA ARG A 453 28.23 7.72 18.72
C ARG A 453 29.20 6.69 19.28
N HIS A 454 29.18 6.43 20.60
CA HIS A 454 30.05 5.44 21.25
C HIS A 454 29.90 4.05 20.62
N LEU A 455 28.66 3.59 20.44
CA LEU A 455 28.37 2.27 19.85
C LEU A 455 28.51 2.25 18.32
N GLY A 456 28.60 3.40 17.66
CA GLY A 456 28.62 3.55 16.20
C GLY A 456 27.26 3.39 15.51
N VAL A 457 26.18 3.25 16.27
CA VAL A 457 24.82 3.01 15.74
C VAL A 457 24.14 4.29 15.26
N GLY A 458 22.98 4.18 14.63
CA GLY A 458 22.19 5.33 14.18
C GLY A 458 21.68 6.19 15.33
N LEU A 459 21.37 7.46 15.04
CA LEU A 459 20.44 8.26 15.85
C LEU A 459 19.31 8.77 14.94
N ALA A 460 18.07 8.45 15.30
CA ALA A 460 16.87 9.01 14.68
C ALA A 460 16.09 9.84 15.72
N GLU A 461 15.91 11.13 15.48
CA GLU A 461 15.01 11.96 16.30
C GLU A 461 13.58 11.87 15.74
N THR A 462 12.59 11.61 16.60
CA THR A 462 11.18 11.43 16.20
C THR A 462 10.22 12.12 17.18
N PRO A 463 9.08 12.70 16.77
CA PRO A 463 8.22 13.47 17.67
C PRO A 463 7.17 12.60 18.41
N ARG A 464 7.54 11.41 18.93
CA ARG A 464 6.57 10.31 19.16
C ARG A 464 6.54 9.62 20.55
N TYR A 465 7.48 9.87 21.44
CA TYR A 465 7.61 9.20 22.75
C TYR A 465 7.20 10.09 23.95
N ARG A 466 6.65 11.29 23.72
CA ARG A 466 6.35 12.32 24.74
C ARG A 466 7.57 12.68 25.61
N GLY A 467 8.77 12.54 25.06
CA GLY A 467 10.03 12.96 25.68
C GLY A 467 10.60 12.11 26.82
N ARG A 468 10.02 10.96 27.17
CA ARG A 468 10.40 10.18 28.38
C ARG A 468 11.15 8.87 28.11
N MET A 469 11.51 8.60 26.86
CA MET A 469 12.03 7.30 26.44
C MET A 469 13.09 7.44 25.33
N ILE A 470 14.02 6.50 25.32
CA ILE A 470 14.94 6.17 24.23
C ILE A 470 14.67 4.72 23.85
N ALA A 471 14.54 4.43 22.56
CA ALA A 471 14.40 3.07 22.04
C ALA A 471 15.63 2.68 21.21
N PHE A 472 15.94 1.39 21.15
CA PHE A 472 17.09 0.84 20.44
C PHE A 472 16.62 -0.38 19.64
N GLY A 473 16.58 -0.25 18.30
CA GLY A 473 16.14 -1.31 17.38
C GLY A 473 16.27 -0.91 15.90
N SER A 474 15.96 -1.82 14.97
CA SER A 474 15.95 -1.55 13.52
C SER A 474 15.03 -0.36 13.16
N VAL A 475 15.44 0.45 12.16
CA VAL A 475 14.56 1.47 11.53
C VAL A 475 13.90 0.96 10.26
N ALA A 476 14.57 0.12 9.47
CA ALA A 476 14.08 -0.33 8.17
C ALA A 476 12.71 -1.03 8.27
N ASP A 477 12.53 -1.79 9.35
CA ASP A 477 11.39 -2.68 9.59
C ASP A 477 10.42 -2.13 10.65
N SER A 478 10.62 -0.86 11.06
CA SER A 478 10.13 -0.32 12.34
C SER A 478 8.67 0.12 12.33
N VAL A 479 7.74 -0.83 12.49
CA VAL A 479 6.42 -0.53 13.05
C VAL A 479 6.51 0.16 14.43
N PRO A 480 7.48 -0.10 15.33
CA PRO A 480 7.66 0.71 16.55
C PRO A 480 7.69 2.25 16.32
N VAL A 481 8.36 2.76 15.27
CA VAL A 481 8.32 4.20 14.92
C VAL A 481 6.89 4.65 14.54
N ARG A 482 6.09 3.78 13.93
CA ARG A 482 4.68 4.07 13.61
C ARG A 482 3.79 3.99 14.86
N ASN A 483 4.04 3.00 15.71
CA ASN A 483 3.15 2.56 16.79
C ASN A 483 3.73 2.77 18.20
N ALA A 484 4.54 3.82 18.42
CA ALA A 484 5.15 4.15 19.73
C ALA A 484 4.15 4.27 20.90
N GLY A 485 2.84 4.39 20.62
CA GLY A 485 1.78 4.31 21.61
C GLY A 485 1.65 2.97 22.33
N LEU A 486 2.12 1.86 21.74
CA LEU A 486 2.08 0.51 22.33
C LEU A 486 2.93 0.42 23.62
N LEU A 487 4.11 1.05 23.62
CA LEU A 487 5.07 0.98 24.74
C LEU A 487 4.59 1.67 26.03
N LYS A 488 3.47 2.40 25.99
CA LYS A 488 2.84 3.02 27.17
C LYS A 488 2.38 1.98 28.20
N SER A 489 2.06 0.75 27.78
CA SER A 489 1.73 -0.32 28.72
C SER A 489 2.92 -0.69 29.60
N SER A 490 4.14 -0.63 29.04
CA SER A 490 5.38 -0.98 29.71
C SER A 490 5.98 0.15 30.54
N LEU A 491 5.87 1.41 30.10
CA LEU A 491 6.24 2.60 30.87
C LEU A 491 5.08 3.59 30.90
N ASP A 492 4.47 3.76 32.08
CA ASP A 492 3.34 4.67 32.30
C ASP A 492 3.61 5.64 33.46
N ALA A 493 2.58 6.38 33.88
CA ALA A 493 2.68 7.36 34.95
C ALA A 493 2.86 6.76 36.37
N ALA A 494 2.66 5.45 36.55
CA ALA A 494 2.69 4.75 37.83
C ALA A 494 3.88 3.78 37.98
N TRP A 495 4.37 3.20 36.88
CA TRP A 495 5.47 2.24 36.84
C TRP A 495 6.52 2.66 35.79
N PRO A 496 7.82 2.70 36.12
CA PRO A 496 8.47 2.25 37.37
C PRO A 496 8.24 3.15 38.61
N GLY A 497 7.57 4.30 38.43
CA GLY A 497 7.25 5.25 39.49
C GLY A 497 8.04 6.56 39.37
N ALA A 498 7.61 7.57 40.12
CA ALA A 498 8.18 8.91 40.04
C ALA A 498 9.69 8.93 40.37
N GLY A 499 10.47 9.62 39.55
CA GLY A 499 11.93 9.74 39.65
C GLY A 499 12.72 8.46 39.33
N ARG A 500 12.05 7.35 38.97
CA ARG A 500 12.69 6.05 38.69
C ARG A 500 12.78 5.73 37.19
N GLY A 501 13.87 5.09 36.82
CA GLY A 501 14.12 4.58 35.47
C GLY A 501 13.78 3.11 35.30
N ALA A 502 13.75 2.67 34.06
CA ALA A 502 13.70 1.26 33.68
C ALA A 502 14.43 1.02 32.35
N ILE A 503 15.02 -0.18 32.22
CA ILE A 503 15.65 -0.73 31.04
C ILE A 503 14.94 -2.05 30.74
N LEU A 504 14.20 -2.10 29.63
CA LEU A 504 13.33 -3.22 29.25
C LEU A 504 13.79 -3.80 27.92
N TYR A 505 14.07 -5.10 27.88
CA TYR A 505 14.40 -5.82 26.65
C TYR A 505 13.23 -6.71 26.20
N TYR A 506 12.98 -6.71 24.89
CA TYR A 506 12.02 -7.55 24.21
C TYR A 506 12.82 -8.33 23.16
N GLU A 507 12.90 -9.66 23.31
CA GLU A 507 13.70 -10.52 22.44
C GLU A 507 13.18 -10.51 20.99
N THR A 508 11.85 -10.56 20.85
CA THR A 508 11.12 -10.25 19.63
C THR A 508 10.09 -9.17 19.94
N TYR A 509 10.20 -8.02 19.29
CA TYR A 509 9.19 -6.96 19.39
C TYR A 509 8.12 -7.13 18.30
N GLU A 510 6.85 -7.04 18.72
CA GLU A 510 5.62 -7.40 17.98
C GLU A 510 5.50 -6.79 16.57
N GLY A 511 6.16 -5.65 16.32
CA GLY A 511 6.11 -4.91 15.06
C GLY A 511 7.40 -4.93 14.23
N SER A 512 8.38 -5.76 14.58
CA SER A 512 9.64 -5.85 13.83
C SER A 512 10.24 -7.25 13.75
N GLY A 513 9.68 -8.26 14.43
CA GLY A 513 10.21 -9.63 14.46
C GLY A 513 11.63 -9.75 15.04
N ALA A 514 12.11 -8.68 15.67
CA ALA A 514 13.50 -8.46 16.06
C ALA A 514 13.55 -7.73 17.41
N ALA A 515 14.69 -7.81 18.08
CA ALA A 515 14.85 -7.30 19.42
C ALA A 515 14.64 -5.77 19.52
N LEU A 516 13.98 -5.37 20.59
CA LEU A 516 13.84 -3.97 21.00
C LEU A 516 14.37 -3.81 22.42
N LEU A 517 15.16 -2.77 22.65
CA LEU A 517 15.55 -2.33 23.99
C LEU A 517 14.98 -0.93 24.25
N VAL A 518 14.34 -0.74 25.40
CA VAL A 518 13.69 0.51 25.79
C VAL A 518 14.31 1.01 27.09
N VAL A 519 14.68 2.29 27.12
CA VAL A 519 15.33 2.97 28.24
C VAL A 519 14.55 4.25 28.55
N GLY A 520 13.90 4.32 29.71
CA GLY A 520 13.01 5.44 30.03
C GLY A 520 12.51 5.42 31.47
N GLY A 521 11.47 6.21 31.77
CA GLY A 521 10.85 6.23 33.10
C GLY A 521 9.49 6.92 33.09
N SER A 522 8.81 6.93 34.24
CA SER A 522 7.47 7.54 34.37
C SER A 522 7.48 9.05 34.15
N ASP A 523 8.60 9.72 34.38
CA ASP A 523 8.82 11.15 34.20
C ASP A 523 10.21 11.46 33.59
N ALA A 524 10.56 12.75 33.50
CA ALA A 524 11.81 13.22 32.91
C ALA A 524 13.06 12.84 33.71
N ASP A 525 12.97 12.78 35.05
CA ASP A 525 14.11 12.43 35.90
C ASP A 525 14.36 10.93 35.88
N GLY A 526 13.30 10.12 35.91
CA GLY A 526 13.37 8.67 35.71
C GLY A 526 13.96 8.30 34.34
N ALA A 527 13.50 8.96 33.27
CA ALA A 527 14.06 8.81 31.93
C ALA A 527 15.55 9.19 31.87
N LEU A 528 15.94 10.28 32.56
CA LEU A 528 17.31 10.74 32.64
C LEU A 528 18.21 9.79 33.44
N ARG A 529 17.71 9.19 34.54
CA ARG A 529 18.45 8.13 35.28
C ARG A 529 18.64 6.88 34.43
N ALA A 530 17.59 6.39 33.76
CA ALA A 530 17.68 5.23 32.88
C ALA A 530 18.68 5.45 31.75
N ALA A 531 18.63 6.62 31.09
CA ALA A 531 19.57 6.98 30.02
C ALA A 531 21.03 7.07 30.52
N ARG A 532 21.26 7.52 31.76
CA ARG A 532 22.60 7.59 32.36
C ARG A 532 23.14 6.20 32.71
N ALA A 533 22.35 5.40 33.44
CA ALA A 533 22.70 4.04 33.81
C ALA A 533 22.93 3.13 32.60
N PHE A 534 22.16 3.30 31.52
CA PHE A 534 22.40 2.56 30.28
C PHE A 534 23.66 3.04 29.54
N HIS A 535 23.92 4.36 29.50
CA HIS A 535 25.15 4.89 28.92
C HIS A 535 26.41 4.39 29.67
N GLU A 536 26.38 4.38 31.00
CA GLU A 536 27.45 3.84 31.85
C GLU A 536 27.62 2.33 31.67
N TYR A 537 26.52 1.57 31.54
CA TYR A 537 26.55 0.14 31.27
C TYR A 537 27.19 -0.22 29.91
N VAL A 538 26.96 0.57 28.85
CA VAL A 538 27.61 0.33 27.54
C VAL A 538 28.98 1.00 27.39
N ALA A 539 29.38 1.89 28.30
CA ALA A 539 30.69 2.55 28.27
C ALA A 539 31.87 1.59 28.49
N GLY A 540 31.61 0.35 28.93
CA GLY A 540 32.59 -0.74 28.96
C GLY A 540 32.86 -1.40 27.59
N GLU A 541 32.04 -1.14 26.58
CA GLU A 541 32.21 -1.69 25.23
C GLU A 541 33.25 -0.87 24.41
N PRO A 542 34.00 -1.50 23.49
CA PRO A 542 34.92 -0.79 22.60
C PRO A 542 34.18 0.21 21.69
N ALA A 543 34.56 1.48 21.76
CA ALA A 543 33.96 2.53 20.93
C ALA A 543 34.15 2.26 19.43
N ALA A 544 33.15 2.60 18.61
CA ALA A 544 33.29 2.58 17.16
C ALA A 544 34.22 3.72 16.68
N ALA A 545 35.07 3.45 15.68
CA ALA A 545 36.05 4.39 15.15
C ALA A 545 36.17 4.27 13.62
N GLY A 546 36.57 5.34 12.94
CA GLY A 546 36.66 5.36 11.48
C GLY A 546 35.30 5.31 10.77
N PHE A 547 35.21 4.48 9.73
CA PHE A 547 34.00 4.32 8.92
C PHE A 547 33.86 2.92 8.30
N ASP A 548 32.61 2.56 8.02
CA ASP A 548 32.23 1.36 7.25
C ASP A 548 31.66 1.75 5.87
N LEU A 549 31.79 0.82 4.91
CA LEU A 549 31.33 0.94 3.54
C LEU A 549 30.56 -0.34 3.17
N TRP A 550 29.28 -0.24 2.81
CA TRP A 550 28.38 -1.40 2.67
C TRP A 550 27.30 -1.18 1.60
N VAL A 551 26.76 -2.27 1.04
CA VAL A 551 25.72 -2.21 -0.01
C VAL A 551 24.33 -2.16 0.64
N LYS A 552 23.46 -1.23 0.20
CA LYS A 552 22.04 -1.18 0.59
C LYS A 552 21.14 -1.50 -0.62
N PRO A 553 20.11 -2.36 -0.49
CA PRO A 553 19.18 -2.65 -1.58
C PRO A 553 18.56 -1.38 -2.18
N LEU A 554 18.57 -1.29 -3.51
CA LEU A 554 18.00 -0.16 -4.28
C LEU A 554 16.53 0.13 -3.93
N ALA A 555 15.77 -0.91 -3.59
CA ALA A 555 14.36 -0.80 -3.22
C ALA A 555 14.09 0.12 -2.01
N ALA A 556 15.08 0.33 -1.14
CA ALA A 556 14.96 1.13 0.07
C ALA A 556 15.85 2.37 0.02
N LYS A 557 15.31 3.55 0.36
CA LYS A 557 16.12 4.79 0.45
C LYS A 557 17.22 4.64 1.49
N GLY A 558 18.45 5.03 1.14
CA GLY A 558 19.51 5.28 2.11
C GLY A 558 19.21 6.54 2.93
N MET A 559 19.25 6.42 4.25
CA MET A 559 18.96 7.48 5.23
C MET A 559 20.17 7.70 6.15
N VAL A 560 20.27 8.87 6.79
CA VAL A 560 21.47 9.26 7.56
C VAL A 560 21.70 8.44 8.84
N TRP A 561 20.68 7.77 9.37
CA TRP A 561 20.78 6.89 10.54
C TRP A 561 20.97 5.41 10.18
N ASP A 562 20.93 5.02 8.89
CA ASP A 562 21.11 3.63 8.47
C ASP A 562 22.47 3.07 8.92
N ARG A 563 22.53 1.77 9.19
CA ARG A 563 23.74 1.06 9.63
C ARG A 563 23.92 -0.29 8.94
N PRO A 564 25.16 -0.76 8.78
CA PRO A 564 25.44 -2.06 8.20
C PRO A 564 25.04 -3.20 9.12
N ARG A 565 24.08 -4.02 8.69
CA ARG A 565 23.93 -5.41 9.16
C ARG A 565 25.24 -6.17 8.95
N ALA A 566 25.49 -7.22 9.73
CA ALA A 566 26.72 -8.01 9.63
C ALA A 566 26.96 -8.52 8.19
N GLU A 567 25.92 -9.10 7.58
CA GLU A 567 25.91 -9.64 6.20
C GLU A 567 26.15 -8.59 5.10
N ALA A 568 25.88 -7.30 5.36
CA ALA A 568 26.00 -6.24 4.37
C ALA A 568 27.43 -5.63 4.31
N ARG A 569 28.27 -5.94 5.30
CA ARG A 569 29.69 -5.58 5.33
C ARG A 569 30.44 -6.51 4.39
N GLU A 570 31.45 -5.98 3.69
CA GLU A 570 32.29 -6.73 2.73
C GLU A 570 31.56 -7.29 1.49
N ALA A 571 30.22 -7.30 1.46
CA ALA A 571 29.40 -7.75 0.34
C ALA A 571 29.75 -7.00 -0.98
N PRO A 572 29.89 -7.72 -2.12
CA PRO A 572 30.21 -7.12 -3.40
C PRO A 572 29.06 -6.24 -3.93
N ILE A 573 29.43 -5.20 -4.67
CA ILE A 573 28.50 -4.39 -5.46
C ILE A 573 28.17 -5.19 -6.73
N VAL A 574 27.07 -5.95 -6.69
CA VAL A 574 26.61 -6.78 -7.81
C VAL A 574 25.66 -5.99 -8.71
N LEU A 575 25.94 -6.04 -10.02
CA LEU A 575 25.21 -5.35 -11.08
C LEU A 575 24.96 -6.33 -12.25
N SER A 576 23.81 -6.19 -12.90
CA SER A 576 23.37 -7.06 -14.00
C SER A 576 22.66 -6.19 -15.02
N SER A 577 23.13 -6.17 -16.27
CA SER A 577 22.66 -5.18 -17.24
C SER A 577 22.75 -5.65 -18.69
N ALA A 578 21.79 -5.28 -19.52
CA ALA A 578 21.85 -5.44 -20.96
C ALA A 578 22.88 -4.48 -21.59
N ARG A 579 23.25 -4.71 -22.84
CA ARG A 579 23.94 -3.67 -23.61
C ARG A 579 23.00 -2.47 -23.80
N HIS A 580 23.58 -1.27 -23.87
CA HIS A 580 22.86 -0.01 -24.02
C HIS A 580 22.02 0.48 -22.82
N GLU A 581 22.09 -0.23 -21.68
CA GLU A 581 21.34 0.07 -20.46
C GLU A 581 22.15 0.90 -19.44
N TYR A 582 21.44 1.47 -18.47
CA TYR A 582 21.99 2.04 -17.24
C TYR A 582 21.47 1.23 -16.04
N GLU A 583 22.35 0.51 -15.32
CA GLU A 583 22.00 -0.08 -14.01
C GLU A 583 22.81 0.59 -12.89
N CYS A 584 22.23 0.63 -11.70
CA CYS A 584 22.68 1.41 -10.55
C CYS A 584 22.92 0.54 -9.32
N ALA A 585 23.62 1.09 -8.32
CA ALA A 585 23.74 0.49 -7.01
C ALA A 585 23.78 1.59 -5.93
N GLN A 586 23.30 1.26 -4.74
CA GLN A 586 23.34 2.16 -3.59
C GLN A 586 24.33 1.62 -2.57
N VAL A 587 25.42 2.36 -2.36
CA VAL A 587 26.43 2.06 -1.33
C VAL A 587 26.32 3.11 -0.24
N MET A 588 26.45 2.67 1.01
CA MET A 588 26.35 3.50 2.19
C MET A 588 27.73 3.68 2.82
N LEU A 589 28.13 4.94 3.00
CA LEU A 589 29.30 5.33 3.78
C LEU A 589 28.82 5.73 5.18
N THR A 590 29.14 4.93 6.20
CA THR A 590 28.73 5.15 7.59
C THR A 590 29.90 5.66 8.42
N ALA A 591 29.78 6.89 8.93
CA ALA A 591 30.81 7.56 9.72
C ALA A 591 30.60 7.34 11.22
N TYR A 592 31.59 6.76 11.91
CA TYR A 592 31.58 6.62 13.37
C TYR A 592 32.23 7.85 14.04
N GLU A 593 33.25 8.41 13.42
CA GLU A 593 33.86 9.70 13.76
C GLU A 593 33.53 10.78 12.71
N ARG A 594 33.97 12.02 12.90
CA ARG A 594 33.74 13.09 11.92
C ARG A 594 34.71 12.91 10.75
N LEU A 595 34.18 12.57 9.57
CA LEU A 595 34.98 12.46 8.35
C LEU A 595 35.11 13.82 7.65
N THR A 596 36.32 14.17 7.25
CA THR A 596 36.63 15.24 6.28
C THR A 596 37.47 14.66 5.14
N ASP A 597 37.71 15.48 4.10
CA ASP A 597 38.68 15.18 3.03
C ASP A 597 38.40 13.84 2.32
N ILE A 598 37.11 13.56 2.12
CA ILE A 598 36.61 12.26 1.66
C ILE A 598 36.86 12.10 0.16
N ILE A 599 37.78 11.20 -0.18
CA ILE A 599 38.09 10.84 -1.56
C ILE A 599 37.35 9.55 -1.91
N VAL A 600 36.73 9.51 -3.09
CA VAL A 600 36.08 8.33 -3.65
C VAL A 600 36.71 8.03 -5.01
N GLU A 601 37.23 6.83 -5.18
CA GLU A 601 37.95 6.36 -6.36
C GLU A 601 37.25 5.13 -6.95
N LEU A 602 37.28 5.01 -8.28
CA LEU A 602 36.74 3.89 -9.02
C LEU A 602 37.86 3.25 -9.84
N ALA A 603 38.08 1.94 -9.64
CA ALA A 603 38.89 1.16 -10.58
C ALA A 603 38.10 0.94 -11.89
N PRO A 604 38.78 0.82 -13.05
CA PRO A 604 38.13 0.43 -14.30
C PRO A 604 37.36 -0.89 -14.15
N LEU A 605 36.22 -1.00 -14.84
CA LEU A 605 35.51 -2.26 -15.03
C LEU A 605 36.24 -3.05 -16.13
N VAL A 606 36.88 -4.17 -15.79
CA VAL A 606 37.70 -5.00 -16.69
C VAL A 606 37.03 -6.35 -16.93
N HIS A 607 36.90 -6.75 -18.20
CA HIS A 607 36.28 -8.01 -18.62
C HIS A 607 37.11 -9.22 -18.16
N GLU A 608 36.49 -10.19 -17.48
CA GLU A 608 37.19 -11.31 -16.83
C GLU A 608 38.01 -12.16 -17.83
N GLU A 609 37.49 -12.41 -19.03
CA GLU A 609 38.13 -13.32 -20.00
C GLU A 609 39.14 -12.65 -20.93
N SER A 610 38.99 -11.35 -21.22
CA SER A 610 39.79 -10.65 -22.23
C SER A 610 40.73 -9.58 -21.67
N GLY A 611 40.60 -9.20 -20.39
CA GLY A 611 41.37 -8.12 -19.79
C GLY A 611 41.04 -6.72 -20.34
N GLU A 612 40.02 -6.61 -21.19
CA GLU A 612 39.61 -5.34 -21.82
C GLU A 612 38.78 -4.51 -20.84
N SER A 613 39.14 -3.23 -20.66
CA SER A 613 38.31 -2.29 -19.90
C SER A 613 37.02 -1.96 -20.66
N LEU A 614 35.90 -1.81 -19.94
CA LEU A 614 34.65 -1.28 -20.48
C LEU A 614 34.87 0.18 -20.91
N VAL A 615 34.69 0.46 -22.20
CA VAL A 615 34.91 1.78 -22.81
C VAL A 615 33.61 2.45 -23.24
N VAL A 616 33.61 3.79 -23.35
CA VAL A 616 32.40 4.61 -23.64
C VAL A 616 32.53 5.46 -24.91
N PRO A 617 32.74 4.86 -26.10
CA PRO A 617 33.11 5.59 -27.31
C PRO A 617 31.99 6.47 -27.90
N ARG A 618 30.70 6.12 -27.75
CA ARG A 618 29.59 6.84 -28.40
C ARG A 618 28.76 7.62 -27.38
N SER A 619 29.40 8.62 -26.78
CA SER A 619 28.81 9.37 -25.67
C SER A 619 29.06 10.87 -25.75
N THR A 620 28.13 11.66 -25.21
CA THR A 620 28.13 13.14 -25.25
C THR A 620 29.18 13.70 -24.29
N ALA A 621 29.45 15.01 -24.34
CA ALA A 621 30.55 15.62 -23.58
C ALA A 621 30.45 15.34 -22.06
N ALA A 622 29.24 15.40 -21.49
CA ALA A 622 28.98 15.10 -20.07
C ALA A 622 29.09 13.61 -19.74
N ARG A 623 28.75 12.72 -20.68
CA ARG A 623 28.92 11.26 -20.51
C ARG A 623 30.41 10.88 -20.52
N ARG A 624 31.21 11.47 -21.42
CA ARG A 624 32.67 11.25 -21.50
C ARG A 624 33.41 11.68 -20.22
N SER A 625 32.96 12.73 -19.53
CA SER A 625 33.58 13.19 -18.28
C SER A 625 33.33 12.30 -17.05
N HIS A 626 32.52 11.24 -17.16
CA HIS A 626 32.20 10.34 -16.05
C HIS A 626 32.51 8.86 -16.31
N GLY A 627 32.87 8.47 -17.54
CA GLY A 627 33.28 7.10 -17.86
C GLY A 627 32.12 6.07 -17.84
N PRO A 628 32.43 4.77 -17.78
CA PRO A 628 31.44 3.68 -17.85
C PRO A 628 30.71 3.45 -16.51
N LEU A 629 31.26 4.00 -15.42
CA LEU A 629 30.74 3.88 -14.07
C LEU A 629 30.97 5.21 -13.35
N ALA A 630 29.89 5.79 -12.84
CA ALA A 630 29.90 7.07 -12.16
C ALA A 630 29.39 6.93 -10.71
N VAL A 631 30.00 7.66 -9.78
CA VAL A 631 29.48 7.86 -8.42
C VAL A 631 28.88 9.26 -8.30
N ARG A 632 27.71 9.33 -7.65
CA ARG A 632 27.07 10.57 -7.17
C ARG A 632 26.76 10.41 -5.68
N TRP A 633 26.61 11.52 -4.98
CA TRP A 633 26.17 11.56 -3.60
C TRP A 633 24.67 11.89 -3.56
N ALA A 634 23.83 11.07 -2.94
CA ALA A 634 22.45 11.47 -2.69
C ALA A 634 22.44 12.40 -1.46
N GLN A 635 22.24 13.69 -1.71
CA GLN A 635 22.11 14.70 -0.67
C GLN A 635 20.66 14.79 -0.18
N PRO A 636 20.42 15.09 1.11
CA PRO A 636 19.07 15.25 1.63
C PRO A 636 18.30 16.41 0.98
N PHE A 637 17.01 16.21 0.77
CA PHE A 637 16.07 17.20 0.30
C PHE A 637 14.90 17.37 1.29
N PRO A 638 14.42 18.59 1.57
CA PRO A 638 15.04 19.87 1.19
C PRO A 638 16.43 20.06 1.81
N LEU A 639 17.31 20.78 1.12
CA LEU A 639 18.70 21.04 1.55
C LEU A 639 18.80 21.91 2.82
N GLN A 640 17.70 22.57 3.20
CA GLN A 640 17.49 23.20 4.49
C GLN A 640 16.25 22.53 5.08
N SER A 641 16.39 21.94 6.26
CA SER A 641 15.34 21.20 6.93
C SER A 641 15.11 21.74 8.34
N GLU A 642 13.85 21.77 8.77
CA GLU A 642 13.46 22.32 10.07
C GLU A 642 13.56 21.26 11.19
N ALA A 643 13.74 21.75 12.41
CA ALA A 643 13.47 21.02 13.67
C ALA A 643 14.00 19.56 13.78
N GLY A 644 15.25 19.32 13.37
CA GLY A 644 15.95 18.04 13.61
C GLY A 644 15.64 16.93 12.61
N TRP A 645 14.71 17.13 11.67
CA TRP A 645 14.58 16.25 10.51
C TRP A 645 15.77 16.49 9.56
N PRO A 646 16.50 15.47 9.10
CA PRO A 646 17.67 15.67 8.22
C PRO A 646 17.32 15.72 6.73
N GLY A 647 16.04 15.62 6.34
CA GLY A 647 15.61 15.52 4.94
C GLY A 647 15.69 14.08 4.38
N VAL A 648 15.26 13.90 3.14
CA VAL A 648 15.29 12.61 2.42
C VAL A 648 16.40 12.62 1.37
N PRO A 649 17.39 11.71 1.41
CA PRO A 649 18.44 11.62 0.38
C PRO A 649 17.88 11.32 -1.01
N ASP A 650 17.96 12.30 -1.90
CA ASP A 650 17.24 12.33 -3.18
C ASP A 650 18.04 13.11 -4.25
N GLY A 651 18.65 14.24 -3.88
CA GLY A 651 19.44 15.07 -4.79
C GLY A 651 20.80 14.46 -5.15
N LEU A 652 20.89 13.77 -6.29
CA LEU A 652 22.12 13.12 -6.78
C LEU A 652 23.16 14.13 -7.33
N LEU A 653 24.16 14.49 -6.51
CA LEU A 653 25.23 15.44 -6.87
C LEU A 653 26.60 14.76 -7.06
N PHE A 654 27.39 15.19 -8.04
CA PHE A 654 28.77 14.70 -8.20
C PHE A 654 29.77 15.22 -7.15
N ARG A 655 29.40 16.23 -6.35
CA ARG A 655 30.27 16.81 -5.32
C ARG A 655 30.03 16.11 -3.96
N PRO A 656 31.09 15.66 -3.25
CA PRO A 656 30.96 15.15 -1.89
C PRO A 656 30.45 16.21 -0.90
N PRO A 657 29.79 15.81 0.20
CA PRO A 657 29.59 16.71 1.33
C PRO A 657 30.97 17.14 1.89
N PRO A 658 31.14 18.38 2.39
CA PRO A 658 32.43 18.87 2.88
C PRO A 658 32.90 18.15 4.16
N ALA A 659 31.97 17.52 4.89
CA ALA A 659 32.23 16.62 5.99
C ALA A 659 31.03 15.68 6.20
N ILE A 660 31.22 14.55 6.87
CA ILE A 660 30.15 13.73 7.43
C ILE A 660 30.29 13.75 8.96
N PRO A 661 29.24 14.13 9.72
CA PRO A 661 29.28 14.09 11.18
C PRO A 661 29.43 12.67 11.76
N ALA A 662 30.02 12.60 12.94
CA ALA A 662 30.13 11.36 13.72
C ALA A 662 28.73 10.83 14.07
N GLY A 663 28.40 9.62 13.62
CA GLY A 663 27.07 9.04 13.76
C GLY A 663 26.14 9.29 12.57
N GLU A 664 26.65 9.70 11.40
CA GLU A 664 25.85 9.84 10.18
C GLU A 664 26.32 8.94 9.02
N SER A 665 25.35 8.50 8.22
CA SER A 665 25.56 7.81 6.95
C SER A 665 25.31 8.75 5.77
N ARG A 666 25.97 8.48 4.64
CA ARG A 666 25.69 9.12 3.34
C ARG A 666 25.64 8.09 2.22
N VAL A 667 24.84 8.41 1.22
CA VAL A 667 24.59 7.56 0.06
C VAL A 667 25.58 7.87 -1.06
N LEU A 668 26.34 6.87 -1.47
CA LEU A 668 27.07 6.80 -2.73
C LEU A 668 26.18 6.07 -3.75
N TRP A 669 25.57 6.83 -4.65
CA TRP A 669 24.77 6.32 -5.76
C TRP A 669 25.67 6.02 -6.96
N LEU A 670 25.89 4.74 -7.22
CA LEU A 670 26.63 4.25 -8.37
C LEU A 670 25.69 4.16 -9.57
N THR A 671 26.22 4.41 -10.76
CA THR A 671 25.49 4.25 -12.02
C THR A 671 26.46 3.78 -13.08
N THR A 672 26.28 2.53 -13.52
CA THR A 672 26.92 2.02 -14.73
C THR A 672 26.19 2.50 -15.98
N ARG A 673 26.92 2.53 -17.08
CA ARG A 673 26.43 2.80 -18.42
C ARG A 673 27.08 1.76 -19.33
N VAL A 674 26.30 0.78 -19.77
CA VAL A 674 26.76 -0.21 -20.74
C VAL A 674 26.51 0.35 -22.14
N GLU A 675 27.54 0.39 -22.99
CA GLU A 675 27.36 0.84 -24.38
C GLU A 675 26.66 -0.24 -25.22
N HIS A 676 26.02 0.16 -26.32
CA HIS A 676 25.32 -0.74 -27.24
C HIS A 676 26.22 -1.87 -27.78
N ASN A 677 27.52 -1.61 -27.94
CA ASN A 677 28.51 -2.56 -28.46
C ASN A 677 29.51 -3.03 -27.39
N ALA A 678 29.14 -3.01 -26.10
CA ALA A 678 29.95 -3.65 -25.06
C ALA A 678 30.06 -5.16 -25.32
N ARG A 679 31.18 -5.76 -24.92
CA ARG A 679 31.34 -7.22 -24.96
C ARG A 679 30.42 -7.82 -23.87
N PRO A 680 29.62 -8.86 -24.18
CA PRO A 680 28.87 -9.59 -23.15
C PRO A 680 29.82 -10.44 -22.30
N GLY A 681 29.45 -10.66 -21.04
CA GLY A 681 30.27 -11.39 -20.05
C GLY A 681 30.40 -10.62 -18.72
N ARG A 682 31.30 -11.08 -17.85
CA ARG A 682 31.51 -10.51 -16.52
C ARG A 682 32.65 -9.49 -16.52
N TYR A 683 32.45 -8.41 -15.78
CA TYR A 683 33.41 -7.35 -15.55
C TYR A 683 33.68 -7.18 -14.05
N ARG A 684 34.95 -7.02 -13.66
CA ARG A 684 35.36 -6.70 -12.29
C ARG A 684 35.87 -5.27 -12.18
N GLY A 685 35.54 -4.61 -11.08
CA GLY A 685 36.10 -3.33 -10.68
C GLY A 685 36.12 -3.20 -9.15
N ALA A 686 36.32 -1.98 -8.66
CA ALA A 686 36.32 -1.69 -7.23
C ALA A 686 35.91 -0.23 -6.95
N LEU A 687 35.16 -0.03 -5.87
CA LEU A 687 34.89 1.27 -5.25
C LEU A 687 35.82 1.40 -4.04
N LYS A 688 36.73 2.37 -4.05
CA LYS A 688 37.58 2.71 -2.91
C LYS A 688 37.15 4.05 -2.32
N VAL A 689 37.10 4.12 -1.00
CA VAL A 689 36.84 5.35 -0.24
C VAL A 689 37.96 5.54 0.77
N SER A 690 38.43 6.78 0.94
CA SER A 690 39.40 7.13 1.98
C SER A 690 39.08 8.47 2.63
N ALA A 691 39.17 8.50 3.97
CA ALA A 691 38.93 9.66 4.82
C ALA A 691 39.63 9.43 6.18
N GLY A 692 40.08 10.50 6.86
CA GLY A 692 40.66 10.39 8.21
C GLY A 692 41.94 9.54 8.31
N GLY A 693 42.66 9.31 7.21
CA GLY A 693 43.80 8.37 7.15
C GLY A 693 43.40 6.88 7.02
N MET A 694 42.10 6.57 7.05
CA MET A 694 41.56 5.24 6.83
C MET A 694 41.12 5.06 5.37
N ALA A 695 41.17 3.82 4.87
CA ALA A 695 40.59 3.42 3.59
C ALA A 695 39.70 2.17 3.73
N ARG A 696 38.73 2.05 2.81
CA ARG A 696 37.89 0.88 2.58
C ARG A 696 37.71 0.67 1.08
N THR A 697 37.55 -0.58 0.66
CA THR A 697 37.32 -0.94 -0.74
C THR A 697 36.21 -1.99 -0.80
N LEU A 698 35.20 -1.78 -1.64
CA LEU A 698 34.24 -2.83 -2.02
C LEU A 698 34.53 -3.27 -3.47
N PRO A 699 34.55 -4.59 -3.75
CA PRO A 699 34.62 -5.08 -5.13
C PRO A 699 33.30 -4.80 -5.87
N ILE A 700 33.40 -4.63 -7.18
CA ILE A 700 32.26 -4.45 -8.10
C ILE A 700 32.25 -5.60 -9.10
N GLU A 701 31.11 -6.24 -9.26
CA GLU A 701 30.85 -7.22 -10.32
C GLU A 701 29.71 -6.71 -11.22
N LEU A 702 29.95 -6.61 -12.51
CA LEU A 702 28.95 -6.29 -13.52
C LEU A 702 28.83 -7.43 -14.53
N THR A 703 27.63 -8.01 -14.67
CA THR A 703 27.31 -8.92 -15.77
C THR A 703 26.67 -8.15 -16.91
N VAL A 704 27.26 -8.24 -18.11
CA VAL A 704 26.69 -7.69 -19.36
C VAL A 704 26.06 -8.81 -20.18
N HIS A 705 24.76 -8.72 -20.44
CA HIS A 705 24.02 -9.74 -21.23
C HIS A 705 24.18 -9.55 -22.74
N ASP A 706 24.10 -10.63 -23.52
CA ASP A 706 24.23 -10.61 -24.99
C ASP A 706 22.95 -10.17 -25.73
N PHE A 707 22.24 -9.18 -25.20
CA PHE A 707 21.19 -8.44 -25.90
C PHE A 707 21.36 -6.93 -25.66
N ALA A 708 20.72 -6.09 -26.47
CA ALA A 708 20.83 -4.63 -26.39
C ALA A 708 19.45 -3.98 -26.27
N LEU A 709 19.32 -2.96 -25.42
CA LEU A 709 18.12 -2.13 -25.36
C LEU A 709 18.06 -1.16 -26.56
N PRO A 710 16.85 -0.84 -27.06
CA PRO A 710 16.67 0.12 -28.15
C PRO A 710 17.11 1.55 -27.77
N ASP A 711 17.31 2.41 -28.79
CA ASP A 711 17.58 3.83 -28.57
C ASP A 711 16.39 4.57 -27.92
N ASN A 712 15.17 4.19 -28.28
CA ASN A 712 13.93 4.80 -27.83
C ASN A 712 13.23 3.92 -26.78
N GLY A 713 12.84 4.54 -25.65
CA GLY A 713 12.02 3.92 -24.61
C GLY A 713 10.52 4.15 -24.80
N MET A 714 9.74 3.82 -23.77
CA MET A 714 8.26 3.74 -23.79
C MET A 714 7.50 5.09 -23.90
N GLY A 715 8.16 6.19 -24.30
CA GLY A 715 7.50 7.48 -24.52
C GLY A 715 7.37 8.38 -23.28
N ALA A 716 8.41 8.49 -22.46
CA ALA A 716 8.36 9.23 -21.19
C ALA A 716 8.29 10.76 -21.37
N GLU A 717 7.36 11.41 -20.65
CA GLU A 717 7.17 12.86 -20.63
C GLU A 717 7.80 13.53 -19.40
N ALA A 718 8.62 14.55 -19.65
CA ALA A 718 9.09 15.45 -18.61
C ALA A 718 8.03 16.55 -18.37
N TYR A 719 7.04 16.27 -17.53
CA TYR A 719 6.04 17.28 -17.15
C TYR A 719 6.63 18.29 -16.17
N MET A 720 7.18 19.37 -16.73
CA MET A 720 7.86 20.45 -16.02
C MET A 720 7.75 21.76 -16.80
N THR A 721 8.26 22.85 -16.22
CA THR A 721 8.29 24.18 -16.84
C THR A 721 9.74 24.62 -17.08
N PRO A 722 10.39 24.25 -18.21
CA PRO A 722 11.81 24.49 -18.43
C PRO A 722 12.22 25.97 -18.45
N GLY A 723 11.31 26.88 -18.84
CA GLY A 723 11.58 28.32 -18.81
C GLY A 723 11.82 28.87 -17.40
N LEU A 724 11.23 28.25 -16.37
CA LEU A 724 11.43 28.60 -14.96
C LEU A 724 12.61 27.86 -14.31
N ALA A 725 13.26 26.90 -14.99
CA ALA A 725 14.37 26.13 -14.45
C ALA A 725 15.72 26.89 -14.46
N ALA A 726 15.83 27.98 -15.23
CA ALA A 726 17.02 28.81 -15.25
C ALA A 726 17.19 29.57 -13.91
N PRO A 727 18.43 29.73 -13.39
CA PRO A 727 18.67 30.51 -12.19
C PRO A 727 18.16 31.95 -12.32
N VAL A 728 17.57 32.50 -11.25
CA VAL A 728 17.09 33.89 -11.22
C VAL A 728 18.24 34.85 -11.58
N GLY A 729 18.02 35.73 -12.56
CA GLY A 729 19.04 36.66 -13.06
C GLY A 729 20.04 36.04 -14.06
N ALA A 730 19.86 34.81 -14.51
CA ALA A 730 20.71 34.22 -15.55
C ALA A 730 20.64 35.00 -16.88
N SER A 731 21.81 35.24 -17.50
CA SER A 731 21.86 35.85 -18.83
C SER A 731 21.27 34.92 -19.91
N PRO A 732 20.82 35.45 -21.07
CA PRO A 732 20.23 34.63 -22.13
C PRO A 732 21.11 33.44 -22.57
N ASN A 733 22.43 33.63 -22.61
CA ASN A 733 23.37 32.55 -22.94
C ASN A 733 23.52 31.52 -21.80
N ALA A 734 23.45 31.94 -20.54
CA ALA A 734 23.42 31.03 -19.40
C ALA A 734 22.11 30.20 -19.35
N ALA A 735 20.97 30.83 -19.69
CA ALA A 735 19.68 30.16 -19.81
C ALA A 735 19.66 29.14 -20.96
N ARG A 736 20.14 29.51 -22.17
CA ARG A 736 20.35 28.57 -23.30
C ARG A 736 21.18 27.34 -22.89
N ALA A 737 22.35 27.59 -22.27
CA ALA A 737 23.23 26.53 -21.83
C ALA A 737 22.64 25.69 -20.68
N HIS A 738 21.76 26.25 -19.85
CA HIS A 738 20.98 25.47 -18.88
C HIS A 738 19.99 24.56 -19.60
N PHE A 739 19.16 25.10 -20.50
CA PHE A 739 18.16 24.33 -21.24
C PHE A 739 18.79 23.16 -22.02
N GLN A 740 19.90 23.39 -22.74
CA GLN A 740 20.63 22.31 -23.41
C GLN A 740 21.11 21.21 -22.44
N ARG A 741 21.61 21.57 -21.24
CA ARG A 741 22.02 20.58 -20.23
C ARG A 741 20.83 19.83 -19.62
N LEU A 742 19.66 20.47 -19.52
CA LEU A 742 18.43 19.83 -19.09
C LEU A 742 17.95 18.81 -20.14
N VAL A 743 17.81 19.23 -21.40
CA VAL A 743 17.40 18.34 -22.51
C VAL A 743 18.37 17.17 -22.66
N GLN A 744 19.69 17.42 -22.60
CA GLN A 744 20.70 16.36 -22.63
C GLN A 744 20.48 15.33 -21.51
N ARG A 745 20.16 15.76 -20.28
CA ARG A 745 19.90 14.86 -19.15
C ARG A 745 18.60 14.07 -19.32
N LEU A 746 17.56 14.69 -19.87
CA LEU A 746 16.29 14.02 -20.17
C LEU A 746 16.48 12.92 -21.22
N ALA A 747 17.09 13.26 -22.37
CA ALA A 747 17.42 12.29 -23.42
C ALA A 747 18.41 11.20 -22.93
N ASP A 748 19.35 11.55 -22.04
CA ASP A 748 20.24 10.59 -21.40
C ASP A 748 19.48 9.54 -20.56
N HIS A 749 18.36 9.92 -19.96
CA HIS A 749 17.44 9.06 -19.23
C HIS A 749 16.22 8.60 -20.08
N ARG A 750 16.35 8.60 -21.42
CA ARG A 750 15.35 8.12 -22.39
C ARG A 750 14.00 8.88 -22.39
N PHE A 751 13.92 10.05 -21.74
CA PHE A 751 12.78 10.96 -21.94
C PHE A 751 12.85 11.55 -23.35
N ASN A 752 11.75 11.42 -24.09
CA ASN A 752 11.63 11.88 -25.47
C ASN A 752 10.42 12.81 -25.70
N MET A 753 9.61 13.09 -24.68
CA MET A 753 8.58 14.13 -24.74
C MET A 753 8.89 15.27 -23.76
N ILE A 754 9.00 16.50 -24.27
CA ILE A 754 9.40 17.70 -23.51
C ILE A 754 8.30 18.76 -23.60
N PHE A 755 7.85 19.27 -22.45
CA PHE A 755 6.90 20.38 -22.39
C PHE A 755 7.65 21.72 -22.51
N LEU A 756 7.38 22.50 -23.57
CA LEU A 756 8.05 23.79 -23.82
C LEU A 756 7.41 24.95 -23.06
N ASP A 757 7.22 24.75 -21.75
CA ASP A 757 6.50 25.67 -20.87
C ASP A 757 7.41 26.72 -20.19
N GLY A 758 6.84 27.89 -19.90
CA GLY A 758 7.45 28.98 -19.13
C GLY A 758 8.34 29.93 -19.93
N PHE A 759 8.28 29.90 -21.26
CA PHE A 759 9.10 30.73 -22.13
C PHE A 759 8.34 31.98 -22.62
N ASP A 760 8.71 33.15 -22.11
CA ASP A 760 8.14 34.44 -22.52
C ASP A 760 8.22 34.65 -24.04
N GLY A 761 7.04 34.77 -24.68
CA GLY A 761 6.93 34.95 -26.13
C GLY A 761 7.45 33.77 -26.94
N LEU A 762 7.15 32.53 -26.51
CA LEU A 762 7.36 31.29 -27.29
C LEU A 762 6.73 31.40 -28.70
N LEU A 763 5.51 31.94 -28.75
CA LEU A 763 4.78 32.39 -29.93
C LEU A 763 4.44 33.87 -29.74
N ARG A 764 4.49 34.66 -30.81
CA ARG A 764 4.09 36.08 -30.78
C ARG A 764 3.19 36.40 -31.97
N TYR A 765 2.27 37.33 -31.76
CA TYR A 765 1.31 37.74 -32.77
C TYR A 765 1.35 39.25 -32.99
N HIS A 766 1.44 39.65 -34.25
CA HIS A 766 1.33 41.04 -34.70
C HIS A 766 0.09 41.18 -35.58
N PHE A 767 -0.56 42.35 -35.53
CA PHE A 767 -1.87 42.58 -36.17
C PHE A 767 -1.83 43.84 -37.04
N SER A 768 -2.45 43.77 -38.23
CA SER A 768 -2.48 44.86 -39.21
C SER A 768 -3.85 44.98 -39.87
N PRO A 769 -4.66 46.00 -39.52
CA PRO A 769 -5.95 46.26 -40.16
C PRO A 769 -5.91 46.54 -41.66
N SER A 770 -4.73 46.92 -42.20
CA SER A 770 -4.52 47.14 -43.64
C SER A 770 -4.01 45.91 -44.39
N GLY A 771 -3.86 44.75 -43.72
CA GLY A 771 -3.31 43.55 -44.34
C GLY A 771 -1.81 43.64 -44.68
N ALA A 772 -1.05 44.47 -43.95
CA ALA A 772 0.33 44.83 -44.30
C ALA A 772 1.34 43.66 -44.26
N PHE A 773 0.94 42.50 -43.74
CA PHE A 773 1.78 41.30 -43.70
C PHE A 773 1.52 40.33 -44.86
N LYS A 774 0.66 40.69 -45.82
CA LYS A 774 0.19 39.78 -46.87
C LYS A 774 1.34 39.24 -47.72
N GLY A 775 1.54 37.92 -47.69
CA GLY A 775 2.60 37.24 -48.42
C GLY A 775 3.94 37.16 -47.68
N ILE A 776 4.03 37.55 -46.41
CA ILE A 776 5.19 37.25 -45.56
C ILE A 776 5.16 35.76 -45.19
N ASP A 777 6.12 35.01 -45.71
CA ASP A 777 6.29 33.57 -45.47
C ASP A 777 7.79 33.25 -45.34
N GLU A 778 8.37 33.46 -44.14
CA GLU A 778 9.81 33.38 -43.88
C GLU A 778 10.12 32.32 -42.80
N PRO A 779 11.36 31.81 -42.68
CA PRO A 779 11.74 30.89 -41.61
C PRO A 779 11.52 31.55 -40.23
N GLY A 780 10.57 31.02 -39.46
CA GLY A 780 10.19 31.54 -38.15
C GLY A 780 9.06 32.57 -38.16
N VAL A 781 8.56 33.02 -39.32
CA VAL A 781 7.56 34.10 -39.42
C VAL A 781 6.53 33.81 -40.52
N LEU A 782 5.24 33.72 -40.19
CA LEU A 782 4.16 33.35 -41.12
C LEU A 782 2.96 34.31 -41.01
N ALA A 783 2.46 34.81 -42.14
CA ALA A 783 1.22 35.58 -42.21
C ALA A 783 0.00 34.71 -42.55
N ASN A 784 -1.18 35.13 -42.09
CA ASN A 784 -2.45 34.57 -42.55
C ASN A 784 -2.80 35.05 -43.99
N SER A 785 -3.82 34.44 -44.61
CA SER A 785 -4.13 34.60 -46.04
C SER A 785 -4.54 36.01 -46.48
N ASP A 786 -5.06 36.85 -45.57
CA ASP A 786 -5.36 38.26 -45.83
C ASP A 786 -4.25 39.23 -45.38
N GLY A 787 -3.21 38.74 -44.69
CA GLY A 787 -2.09 39.53 -44.18
C GLY A 787 -2.39 40.37 -42.95
N THR A 788 -3.52 40.14 -42.27
CA THR A 788 -3.92 40.91 -41.09
C THR A 788 -3.37 40.36 -39.77
N ILE A 789 -2.89 39.10 -39.76
CA ILE A 789 -2.23 38.44 -38.63
C ILE A 789 -0.86 37.95 -39.09
N LEU A 790 0.17 38.21 -38.28
CA LEU A 790 1.51 37.65 -38.43
C LEU A 790 1.90 36.90 -37.15
N LEU A 791 2.33 35.65 -37.30
CA LEU A 791 2.84 34.79 -36.25
C LEU A 791 4.38 34.73 -36.31
N ASP A 792 5.05 35.19 -35.26
CA ASP A 792 6.48 34.99 -34.99
C ASP A 792 6.66 33.77 -34.08
N THR A 793 7.42 32.79 -34.58
CA THR A 793 7.78 31.51 -33.95
C THR A 793 9.28 31.38 -33.73
N SER A 794 10.07 32.43 -33.98
CA SER A 794 11.53 32.39 -33.95
C SER A 794 12.08 31.84 -32.62
N ARG A 795 11.34 32.04 -31.53
CA ARG A 795 11.67 31.51 -30.20
C ARG A 795 11.36 30.01 -30.04
N LEU A 796 10.25 29.52 -30.59
CA LEU A 796 9.95 28.09 -30.67
C LEU A 796 11.01 27.36 -31.52
N ASP A 797 11.35 27.92 -32.68
CA ASP A 797 12.39 27.40 -33.56
C ASP A 797 13.76 27.29 -32.89
N GLU A 798 14.19 28.35 -32.20
CA GLU A 798 15.42 28.37 -31.41
C GLU A 798 15.43 27.24 -30.37
N LEU A 799 14.32 27.07 -29.63
CA LEU A 799 14.22 26.06 -28.57
C LEU A 799 14.19 24.63 -29.14
N VAL A 800 13.47 24.38 -30.24
CA VAL A 800 13.46 23.08 -30.93
C VAL A 800 14.85 22.73 -31.44
N ALA A 801 15.55 23.66 -32.10
CA ALA A 801 16.91 23.43 -32.61
C ALA A 801 17.93 23.18 -31.49
N LEU A 802 17.85 23.92 -30.38
CA LEU A 802 18.70 23.71 -29.20
C LEU A 802 18.40 22.36 -28.52
N ALA A 803 17.15 21.94 -28.48
CA ALA A 803 16.73 20.67 -27.89
C ALA A 803 17.18 19.47 -28.75
N ASP A 804 16.92 19.50 -30.06
CA ASP A 804 17.35 18.46 -31.00
C ASP A 804 18.88 18.34 -31.08
N GLN A 805 19.62 19.44 -30.93
CA GLN A 805 21.07 19.38 -30.82
C GLN A 805 21.54 18.66 -29.54
N ALA A 806 20.83 18.85 -28.42
CA ALA A 806 21.16 18.29 -27.12
C ALA A 806 20.67 16.84 -26.90
N ALA A 807 19.61 16.41 -27.59
CA ALA A 807 19.02 15.09 -27.40
C ALA A 807 19.69 13.96 -28.22
N LYS A 808 20.43 14.30 -29.29
CA LYS A 808 21.02 13.35 -30.24
C LYS A 808 21.73 12.16 -29.55
N PRO A 809 21.40 10.90 -29.91
CA PRO A 809 20.61 10.49 -31.09
C PRO A 809 19.08 10.47 -30.90
N VAL A 810 18.55 10.78 -29.71
CA VAL A 810 17.10 10.67 -29.41
C VAL A 810 16.30 11.73 -30.19
N GLU A 811 15.22 11.31 -30.84
CA GLU A 811 14.25 12.21 -31.46
C GLU A 811 13.21 12.69 -30.42
N LEU A 812 12.91 13.99 -30.43
CA LEU A 812 11.99 14.61 -29.47
C LEU A 812 10.58 14.84 -30.03
N THR A 813 9.58 14.63 -29.19
CA THR A 813 8.23 15.22 -29.30
C THR A 813 8.12 16.41 -28.35
N PHE A 814 7.45 17.49 -28.77
CA PHE A 814 7.27 18.70 -27.99
C PHE A 814 5.80 18.89 -27.59
N ASN A 815 5.52 18.96 -26.29
CA ASN A 815 4.23 19.46 -25.82
C ASN A 815 4.26 21.00 -25.80
N ILE A 816 3.19 21.64 -26.29
CA ILE A 816 3.00 23.11 -26.30
C ILE A 816 1.64 23.40 -25.65
N ARG A 817 1.53 24.43 -24.80
CA ARG A 817 0.24 24.72 -24.13
C ARG A 817 -0.69 25.42 -25.11
N TYR A 818 -1.95 25.01 -25.15
CA TYR A 818 -3.00 25.67 -25.94
C TYR A 818 -3.09 27.19 -25.70
N GLY A 819 -2.87 27.61 -24.44
CA GLY A 819 -2.83 29.01 -24.04
C GLY A 819 -1.75 29.86 -24.74
N ASP A 820 -0.63 29.26 -25.15
CA ASP A 820 0.43 29.98 -25.88
C ASP A 820 -0.02 30.28 -27.32
N ILE A 821 -0.75 29.33 -27.93
CA ILE A 821 -1.33 29.45 -29.28
C ILE A 821 -2.45 30.51 -29.29
N VAL A 822 -3.37 30.46 -28.33
CA VAL A 822 -4.50 31.41 -28.28
C VAL A 822 -4.17 32.74 -27.57
N GLY A 823 -2.94 32.93 -27.09
CA GLY A 823 -2.52 34.14 -26.36
C GLY A 823 -2.72 35.44 -27.15
N GLY A 824 -2.61 35.38 -28.49
CA GLY A 824 -2.89 36.51 -29.38
C GLY A 824 -4.36 36.96 -29.41
N ARG A 825 -5.32 36.11 -29.01
CA ARG A 825 -6.77 36.30 -29.22
C ARG A 825 -7.29 37.65 -28.71
N ALA A 826 -6.87 38.05 -27.51
CA ALA A 826 -7.34 39.30 -26.91
C ALA A 826 -6.78 40.55 -27.62
N ALA A 827 -5.62 40.45 -28.28
CA ALA A 827 -5.06 41.52 -29.09
C ALA A 827 -5.67 41.54 -30.51
N LEU A 828 -5.90 40.37 -31.11
CA LEU A 828 -6.61 40.18 -32.37
C LEU A 828 -7.98 40.89 -32.35
N LEU A 829 -8.81 40.61 -31.35
CA LEU A 829 -10.14 41.21 -31.20
C LEU A 829 -10.12 42.72 -30.89
N ARG A 830 -9.00 43.28 -30.42
CA ARG A 830 -8.83 44.74 -30.28
C ARG A 830 -8.34 45.42 -31.56
N ALA A 831 -7.53 44.72 -32.36
CA ALA A 831 -7.02 45.24 -33.63
C ALA A 831 -8.07 45.16 -34.75
N LEU A 832 -8.91 44.11 -34.73
CA LEU A 832 -9.88 43.78 -35.78
C LEU A 832 -11.26 43.48 -35.16
N PRO A 833 -11.93 44.46 -34.51
CA PRO A 833 -13.15 44.22 -33.75
C PRO A 833 -14.29 43.62 -34.58
N ASP A 834 -14.46 44.07 -35.82
CA ASP A 834 -15.56 43.65 -36.70
C ASP A 834 -15.29 42.33 -37.46
N ARG A 835 -14.09 41.73 -37.32
CA ARG A 835 -13.63 40.57 -38.12
C ARG A 835 -14.58 39.38 -38.10
N TYR A 836 -15.29 39.19 -36.99
CA TYR A 836 -16.23 38.10 -36.78
C TYR A 836 -17.67 38.58 -36.57
N ALA A 837 -17.96 39.87 -36.74
CA ALA A 837 -19.28 40.46 -36.49
C ALA A 837 -20.40 39.92 -37.41
N ALA A 838 -20.03 39.38 -38.57
CA ALA A 838 -20.95 38.72 -39.50
C ALA A 838 -21.13 37.20 -39.25
N GLN A 839 -20.43 36.62 -38.26
CA GLN A 839 -20.62 35.21 -37.91
C GLN A 839 -21.83 35.05 -36.97
N PRO A 840 -22.67 34.02 -37.16
CA PRO A 840 -23.80 33.79 -36.27
C PRO A 840 -23.31 33.46 -34.85
N THR A 841 -23.93 34.04 -33.83
CA THR A 841 -23.78 33.59 -32.46
C THR A 841 -24.20 32.13 -32.37
N ALA A 842 -23.26 31.24 -32.01
CA ALA A 842 -23.53 29.82 -31.87
C ALA A 842 -24.54 29.56 -30.74
N GLU A 843 -25.77 29.18 -31.10
CA GLU A 843 -26.77 28.73 -30.14
C GLU A 843 -26.49 27.26 -29.76
N GLY A 844 -26.21 27.04 -28.47
CA GLY A 844 -25.88 25.73 -27.93
C GLY A 844 -24.89 25.83 -26.78
N PRO A 845 -24.53 24.70 -26.15
CA PRO A 845 -23.50 24.69 -25.11
C PRO A 845 -22.10 24.91 -25.68
N VAL A 846 -21.84 24.54 -26.94
CA VAL A 846 -20.51 24.57 -27.60
C VAL A 846 -20.13 25.99 -28.00
N LYS A 847 -19.17 26.58 -27.28
CA LYS A 847 -18.62 27.91 -27.60
C LYS A 847 -17.35 27.81 -28.45
N ALA A 848 -17.56 27.43 -29.71
CA ALA A 848 -16.57 27.65 -30.77
C ALA A 848 -16.15 29.13 -30.83
N ASP A 849 -14.86 29.42 -30.78
CA ASP A 849 -14.32 30.77 -30.78
C ASP A 849 -13.57 31.05 -32.10
N PRO A 850 -14.14 31.87 -33.01
CA PRO A 850 -13.56 32.11 -34.34
C PRO A 850 -12.14 32.69 -34.30
N ALA A 851 -11.83 33.50 -33.28
CA ALA A 851 -10.53 34.12 -33.10
C ALA A 851 -9.48 33.10 -32.59
N ALA A 852 -9.84 32.23 -31.64
CA ALA A 852 -8.98 31.12 -31.23
C ALA A 852 -8.73 30.16 -32.39
N ARG A 853 -9.77 29.84 -33.16
CA ARG A 853 -9.68 28.93 -34.32
C ARG A 853 -8.74 29.46 -35.41
N GLU A 854 -8.82 30.75 -35.74
CA GLU A 854 -7.92 31.33 -36.75
C GLU A 854 -6.44 31.26 -36.32
N LEU A 855 -6.15 31.53 -35.04
CA LEU A 855 -4.79 31.38 -34.49
C LEU A 855 -4.33 29.91 -34.49
N CYS A 856 -5.24 28.95 -34.26
CA CYS A 856 -4.95 27.52 -34.33
C CYS A 856 -4.67 27.03 -35.77
N VAL A 857 -5.39 27.55 -36.77
CA VAL A 857 -5.13 27.26 -38.19
C VAL A 857 -3.77 27.83 -38.59
N LEU A 858 -3.50 29.11 -38.31
CA LEU A 858 -2.21 29.74 -38.62
C LEU A 858 -1.02 29.02 -37.95
N PHE A 859 -1.22 28.49 -36.73
CA PHE A 859 -0.21 27.68 -36.06
C PHE A 859 -0.03 26.29 -36.69
N ARG A 860 -1.10 25.64 -37.15
CA ARG A 860 -1.00 24.38 -37.90
C ARG A 860 -0.29 24.57 -39.24
N ASP A 861 -0.62 25.62 -39.99
CA ASP A 861 0.00 25.92 -41.28
C ASP A 861 1.53 26.09 -41.12
N TYR A 862 1.97 26.75 -40.04
CA TYR A 862 3.37 26.80 -39.61
C TYR A 862 3.94 25.39 -39.31
N LEU A 863 3.25 24.56 -38.52
CA LEU A 863 3.72 23.21 -38.18
C LEU A 863 3.85 22.30 -39.41
N GLU A 864 2.96 22.42 -40.38
CA GLU A 864 3.03 21.69 -41.66
C GLU A 864 4.20 22.19 -42.52
N ARG A 865 4.32 23.51 -42.73
CA ARG A 865 5.43 24.13 -43.48
C ARG A 865 6.81 23.77 -42.92
N ARG A 866 6.90 23.53 -41.61
CA ARG A 866 8.17 23.20 -40.93
C ARG A 866 8.38 21.71 -40.67
N GLY A 867 7.45 20.84 -41.08
CA GLY A 867 7.52 19.39 -40.81
C GLY A 867 7.43 19.02 -39.33
N LEU A 868 6.97 19.94 -38.47
CA LEU A 868 6.89 19.79 -37.02
C LEU A 868 5.56 19.17 -36.57
N LEU A 869 4.53 19.12 -37.42
CA LEU A 869 3.22 18.56 -37.07
C LEU A 869 3.26 17.16 -36.42
N PRO A 870 4.01 16.14 -36.90
CA PRO A 870 4.09 14.83 -36.24
C PRO A 870 4.94 14.83 -34.96
N ARG A 871 5.67 15.92 -34.68
CA ARG A 871 6.58 16.08 -33.54
C ARG A 871 6.03 17.04 -32.47
N VAL A 872 4.82 17.57 -32.62
CA VAL A 872 4.18 18.49 -31.68
C VAL A 872 2.89 17.88 -31.13
N ILE A 873 2.61 18.12 -29.86
CA ILE A 873 1.33 17.83 -29.20
C ILE A 873 0.86 19.11 -28.51
N VAL A 874 -0.40 19.49 -28.72
CA VAL A 874 -1.03 20.63 -28.07
C VAL A 874 -1.69 20.14 -26.77
N LYS A 875 -1.13 20.51 -25.62
CA LYS A 875 -1.76 20.26 -24.32
C LYS A 875 -2.90 21.26 -24.12
N VAL A 876 -4.13 20.77 -24.19
CA VAL A 876 -5.35 21.55 -23.97
C VAL A 876 -5.82 21.36 -22.54
N ALA A 877 -5.77 22.43 -21.74
CA ALA A 877 -6.08 22.42 -20.31
C ALA A 877 -5.27 21.39 -19.49
N ASP A 878 -5.67 21.18 -18.23
CA ASP A 878 -5.16 20.14 -17.35
C ASP A 878 -6.34 19.62 -16.51
N GLU A 879 -6.39 18.31 -16.23
CA GLU A 879 -7.44 17.62 -15.45
C GLU A 879 -8.89 18.12 -15.69
N PRO A 880 -9.44 18.04 -16.93
CA PRO A 880 -10.82 18.43 -17.18
C PRO A 880 -11.83 17.52 -16.44
N PRO A 881 -13.05 18.01 -16.14
CA PRO A 881 -14.07 17.26 -15.39
C PRO A 881 -14.62 16.02 -16.11
N GLY A 882 -14.36 15.86 -17.42
CA GLY A 882 -14.74 14.69 -18.22
C GLY A 882 -14.37 14.87 -19.69
N PHE A 883 -14.48 13.79 -20.47
CA PHE A 883 -14.06 13.79 -21.87
C PHE A 883 -14.90 14.72 -22.74
N ASP A 884 -16.23 14.66 -22.66
CA ASP A 884 -17.10 15.47 -23.51
C ASP A 884 -16.90 16.99 -23.31
N TYR A 885 -16.79 17.44 -22.06
CA TYR A 885 -16.50 18.86 -21.78
C TYR A 885 -15.14 19.29 -22.33
N TRP A 886 -14.12 18.42 -22.26
CA TRP A 886 -12.83 18.71 -22.86
C TRP A 886 -12.91 18.79 -24.38
N TRP A 887 -13.50 17.79 -25.03
CA TRP A 887 -13.56 17.65 -26.48
C TRP A 887 -14.44 18.72 -27.14
N ASP A 888 -15.67 18.90 -26.65
CA ASP A 888 -16.67 19.78 -27.27
C ASP A 888 -16.55 21.26 -26.84
N GLN A 889 -15.73 21.58 -25.82
CA GLN A 889 -15.53 22.97 -25.38
C GLN A 889 -14.06 23.39 -25.45
N LEU A 890 -13.19 22.74 -24.67
CA LEU A 890 -11.83 23.23 -24.45
C LEU A 890 -10.92 22.99 -25.65
N ALA A 891 -11.08 21.84 -26.32
CA ALA A 891 -10.29 21.42 -27.47
C ALA A 891 -10.96 21.74 -28.81
N ALA A 892 -12.23 22.17 -28.83
CA ALA A 892 -13.06 22.25 -30.03
C ALA A 892 -12.42 23.00 -31.21
N ASP A 893 -11.76 24.13 -30.95
CA ASP A 893 -11.11 24.93 -32.01
C ASP A 893 -9.74 24.37 -32.45
N ALA A 894 -9.01 23.70 -31.56
CA ALA A 894 -7.80 22.97 -31.93
C ALA A 894 -8.13 21.71 -32.75
N VAL A 895 -9.18 20.98 -32.37
CA VAL A 895 -9.71 19.83 -33.11
C VAL A 895 -10.26 20.27 -34.48
N ALA A 896 -11.01 21.37 -34.54
CA ALA A 896 -11.50 21.93 -35.81
C ALA A 896 -10.37 22.41 -36.73
N ALA A 897 -9.30 23.00 -36.18
CA ALA A 897 -8.09 23.33 -36.93
C ALA A 897 -7.30 22.10 -37.40
N ARG A 898 -7.54 20.92 -36.79
CA ARG A 898 -6.79 19.65 -36.93
C ARG A 898 -5.39 19.66 -36.30
N LEU A 899 -5.22 20.36 -35.19
CA LEU A 899 -4.01 20.26 -34.36
C LEU A 899 -3.98 18.93 -33.58
N PRO A 900 -2.81 18.29 -33.41
CA PRO A 900 -2.65 17.10 -32.58
C PRO A 900 -2.86 17.44 -31.10
N VAL A 901 -3.98 17.03 -30.49
CA VAL A 901 -4.38 17.41 -29.12
C VAL A 901 -4.14 16.31 -28.08
N SER A 902 -3.89 16.69 -26.83
CA SER A 902 -3.88 15.78 -25.68
C SER A 902 -4.15 16.54 -24.37
N THR A 903 -4.50 15.82 -23.31
CA THR A 903 -4.50 16.32 -21.93
C THR A 903 -4.37 15.17 -20.93
N ALA A 904 -4.21 15.50 -19.66
CA ALA A 904 -4.21 14.55 -18.54
C ALA A 904 -5.64 14.44 -17.98
N PHE A 905 -6.21 13.23 -17.89
CA PHE A 905 -7.61 13.02 -17.49
C PHE A 905 -7.73 12.37 -16.10
N ASN A 906 -8.06 13.16 -15.08
CA ASN A 906 -8.47 12.67 -13.76
C ASN A 906 -9.87 11.98 -13.84
N SER A 907 -10.72 12.49 -14.74
CA SER A 907 -12.05 11.98 -15.07
C SER A 907 -12.16 11.70 -16.56
N ILE A 908 -12.57 10.48 -16.93
CA ILE A 908 -12.81 10.05 -18.32
C ILE A 908 -13.92 8.98 -18.35
N ASP A 909 -14.80 9.10 -19.33
CA ASP A 909 -15.72 8.04 -19.76
C ASP A 909 -15.17 7.47 -21.07
N TRP A 910 -14.88 6.16 -21.08
CA TRP A 910 -14.26 5.51 -22.23
C TRP A 910 -15.21 5.35 -23.42
N ARG A 911 -16.53 5.35 -23.23
CA ARG A 911 -17.53 5.37 -24.31
C ARG A 911 -17.58 6.73 -24.99
N GLN A 912 -17.50 7.81 -24.20
CA GLN A 912 -17.36 9.18 -24.72
C GLN A 912 -16.09 9.33 -25.56
N ALA A 913 -14.99 8.72 -25.12
CA ALA A 913 -13.69 8.79 -25.79
C ALA A 913 -13.65 8.08 -27.16
N GLU A 914 -14.51 7.08 -27.43
CA GLU A 914 -14.46 6.29 -28.68
C GLU A 914 -14.65 7.14 -29.94
N ARG A 915 -15.42 8.25 -29.86
CA ARG A 915 -15.62 9.19 -30.99
C ARG A 915 -14.37 9.97 -31.40
N SER A 916 -13.27 9.85 -30.64
CA SER A 916 -11.97 10.43 -30.97
C SER A 916 -10.99 9.42 -31.60
N LEU A 917 -11.38 8.15 -31.74
CA LEU A 917 -10.57 7.15 -32.44
C LEU A 917 -10.48 7.45 -33.95
N GLY A 918 -9.29 7.37 -34.52
CA GLY A 918 -8.98 7.78 -35.90
C GLY A 918 -8.96 9.31 -36.12
N THR A 919 -8.99 10.12 -35.06
CA THR A 919 -8.99 11.60 -35.16
C THR A 919 -7.63 12.22 -34.77
N VAL A 920 -7.58 13.55 -34.61
CA VAL A 920 -6.38 14.30 -34.21
C VAL A 920 -6.03 14.19 -32.70
N MET A 921 -6.63 13.24 -31.99
CA MET A 921 -6.24 12.90 -30.62
C MET A 921 -4.84 12.27 -30.62
N ALA A 922 -3.82 12.97 -30.13
CA ALA A 922 -2.42 12.56 -30.24
C ALA A 922 -2.01 11.52 -29.18
N SER A 923 -2.53 11.65 -27.96
CA SER A 923 -2.27 10.68 -26.88
C SER A 923 -3.33 10.69 -25.78
N PHE A 924 -3.77 9.51 -25.36
CA PHE A 924 -4.60 9.33 -24.16
C PHE A 924 -3.72 9.20 -22.92
N LYS A 925 -4.02 9.99 -21.88
CA LYS A 925 -3.30 10.01 -20.59
C LYS A 925 -4.30 10.09 -19.41
N PRO A 926 -5.10 9.04 -19.14
CA PRO A 926 -5.84 8.92 -17.89
C PRO A 926 -4.93 8.99 -16.66
N LEU A 927 -5.51 9.31 -15.50
CA LEU A 927 -4.92 8.97 -14.21
C LEU A 927 -4.81 7.45 -14.12
N TYR A 928 -3.69 6.91 -13.63
CA TYR A 928 -3.39 5.46 -13.59
C TYR A 928 -4.60 4.57 -13.19
N MET A 929 -5.30 4.89 -12.10
CA MET A 929 -6.47 4.14 -11.60
C MET A 929 -7.70 4.15 -12.52
N ARG A 930 -7.69 4.93 -13.61
CA ARG A 930 -8.77 5.03 -14.61
C ARG A 930 -8.45 4.30 -15.91
N PHE A 931 -7.25 3.75 -16.06
CA PHE A 931 -6.81 3.06 -17.27
C PHE A 931 -7.74 1.88 -17.64
N ASP A 932 -8.12 1.80 -18.91
CA ASP A 932 -8.94 0.75 -19.49
C ASP A 932 -8.12 0.04 -20.59
N PRO A 933 -7.75 -1.25 -20.40
CA PRO A 933 -6.89 -1.96 -21.33
C PRO A 933 -7.59 -2.27 -22.66
N ASP A 934 -8.92 -2.48 -22.65
CA ASP A 934 -9.68 -2.79 -23.85
C ASP A 934 -9.78 -1.53 -24.73
N PHE A 935 -10.02 -0.36 -24.13
CA PHE A 935 -9.96 0.93 -24.84
C PHE A 935 -8.54 1.21 -25.32
N ALA A 936 -7.53 0.98 -24.48
CA ALA A 936 -6.13 1.20 -24.86
C ALA A 936 -5.74 0.38 -26.09
N ALA A 937 -6.13 -0.89 -26.17
CA ALA A 937 -5.92 -1.73 -27.35
C ALA A 937 -6.64 -1.18 -28.60
N ARG A 938 -7.90 -0.72 -28.47
CA ARG A 938 -8.63 -0.07 -29.58
C ARG A 938 -7.96 1.24 -30.03
N ALA A 939 -7.45 2.03 -29.09
CA ALA A 939 -6.76 3.29 -29.38
C ALA A 939 -5.39 3.06 -30.06
N GLN A 940 -4.61 2.08 -29.60
CA GLN A 940 -3.36 1.67 -30.25
C GLN A 940 -3.60 1.13 -31.66
N ALA A 941 -4.65 0.31 -31.85
CA ALA A 941 -5.04 -0.20 -33.17
C ALA A 941 -5.49 0.90 -34.15
N ALA A 942 -6.06 2.00 -33.63
CA ALA A 942 -6.36 3.21 -34.39
C ALA A 942 -5.16 4.18 -34.55
N GLY A 943 -3.97 3.80 -34.09
CA GLY A 943 -2.72 4.56 -34.26
C GLY A 943 -2.41 5.61 -33.18
N HIS A 944 -3.20 5.69 -32.10
CA HIS A 944 -2.98 6.65 -31.02
C HIS A 944 -1.93 6.16 -30.02
N LYS A 945 -1.15 7.09 -29.47
CA LYS A 945 -0.32 6.81 -28.28
C LYS A 945 -1.24 6.69 -27.05
N VAL A 946 -0.94 5.74 -26.17
CA VAL A 946 -1.63 5.56 -24.90
C VAL A 946 -0.59 5.44 -23.78
N GLY A 947 -0.88 6.04 -22.64
CA GLY A 947 -0.14 5.89 -21.39
C GLY A 947 -1.01 6.41 -20.25
N TRP A 948 -0.40 6.86 -19.15
CA TRP A 948 -1.11 7.51 -18.05
C TRP A 948 -0.18 8.47 -17.31
N TYR A 949 -0.73 9.16 -16.31
CA TYR A 949 0.00 9.94 -15.33
C TYR A 949 -0.42 9.52 -13.91
N ASN A 950 0.30 9.99 -12.89
CA ASN A 950 -0.17 9.95 -11.50
C ASN A 950 -0.02 11.34 -10.86
N CYS A 951 -1.00 11.71 -10.03
CA CYS A 951 -1.02 12.93 -9.22
C CYS A 951 -1.47 12.69 -7.76
N GLY A 952 -1.73 11.43 -7.36
CA GLY A 952 -2.28 11.11 -6.04
C GLY A 952 -1.88 9.74 -5.48
N PRO A 953 -2.83 8.82 -5.21
CA PRO A 953 -2.62 7.56 -4.47
C PRO A 953 -1.71 6.53 -5.20
N PRO A 954 -1.39 5.38 -4.59
CA PRO A 954 -0.29 4.50 -5.02
C PRO A 954 -0.28 4.07 -6.50
N PRO A 955 0.91 3.88 -7.12
CA PRO A 955 2.25 4.00 -6.51
C PRO A 955 2.63 5.46 -6.21
N ALA A 956 3.17 5.70 -5.02
CA ALA A 956 3.57 7.05 -4.62
C ALA A 956 4.78 7.52 -5.46
N HIS A 957 4.77 8.78 -5.86
CA HIS A 957 5.76 9.35 -6.79
C HIS A 957 6.40 10.66 -6.27
N ASN A 958 6.26 10.94 -4.98
CA ASN A 958 6.88 12.09 -4.30
C ASN A 958 8.26 11.73 -3.73
N THR A 959 9.02 12.72 -3.25
CA THR A 959 10.38 12.52 -2.68
C THR A 959 10.41 11.65 -1.42
N GLY A 960 9.26 11.37 -0.78
CA GLY A 960 9.15 10.38 0.30
C GLY A 960 8.98 8.93 -0.18
N ALA A 961 8.46 8.71 -1.40
CA ALA A 961 8.19 7.39 -1.95
C ALA A 961 9.46 6.58 -2.22
N SER A 962 9.41 5.27 -1.98
CA SER A 962 10.56 4.38 -2.18
C SER A 962 10.97 4.27 -3.65
N PRO A 963 12.25 3.99 -3.97
CA PRO A 963 12.66 3.73 -5.35
C PRO A 963 11.97 2.49 -5.95
N ALA A 964 11.49 1.56 -5.11
CA ALA A 964 10.67 0.43 -5.54
C ALA A 964 9.29 0.87 -6.04
N GLU A 965 8.60 1.76 -5.34
CA GLU A 965 7.32 2.35 -5.81
C GLU A 965 7.52 3.15 -7.11
N LEU A 966 8.61 3.91 -7.20
CA LEU A 966 8.96 4.62 -8.44
C LEU A 966 9.27 3.66 -9.61
N ARG A 967 9.93 2.52 -9.37
CA ARG A 967 10.19 1.49 -10.40
C ARG A 967 8.92 0.71 -10.76
N SER A 968 7.99 0.48 -9.82
CA SER A 968 6.75 -0.26 -10.09
C SER A 968 5.81 0.49 -11.04
N TYR A 969 5.82 1.82 -11.02
CA TYR A 969 5.10 2.66 -11.98
C TYR A 969 5.52 2.41 -13.45
N TYR A 970 6.79 2.06 -13.70
CA TYR A 970 7.29 1.67 -15.02
C TYR A 970 7.10 0.18 -15.35
N TRP A 971 6.80 -0.67 -14.37
CA TRP A 971 6.44 -2.09 -14.59
C TRP A 971 4.94 -2.29 -14.82
N GLN A 972 4.13 -1.31 -14.42
CA GLN A 972 2.70 -1.26 -14.73
C GLN A 972 2.45 -0.86 -16.19
N ALA A 973 3.44 -0.22 -16.84
CA ALA A 973 3.35 0.45 -18.15
C ALA A 973 3.96 -0.38 -19.30
#